data_AF-A0A963C5A9-F1
#
_entry.id   AF-A0A963C5A9-F1
#
_cell.length_a   1.000
_cell.length_b   1.000
_cell.length_c   1.000
_cell.angle_alpha   90.00
_cell.angle_beta   90.00
_cell.angle_gamma   90.00
#
_symmetry.space_group_name_H-M   'P 1'
#
loop_
_entity.id
_entity.type
_entity.pdbx_description
1 polymer ?
#
loop_
_entity_poly.entity_id
_entity_poly.type
_entity_poly.pdbx_seq_one_letter_code
_entity_poly.pdbx_strand_id
1 'polypeptide(L)'
;LEILGAQEHNLKSIDVALPLHRLVCVTGVSGSGKSTLVQDVLHAALLRQLGKPTEAPGKHRALRGFEHIANVAMVDQTPIGKTTRSNPASYVGAYDAIRKLFAQAPLAKERGYTPGTFSFNSASSATSGRCPTCEGKGFEHVEMQFLSDVYLRCPDCDGRRFRGEVLEVELRGRNIADVLELTISEAVAFFAEHPEVLARLQPLADVGLEYLRLGQPVPTLSGGEAQRLKLAGHLAEAAETPSSPRKRGSSNGENHWTPASAGVTGEGTLFLFDEPTTGLHFDDIAKLLKSFRRLVAAGNSLVVIEHNLDAIRAADWIIDLGPEGGEAGGELVCAGSVDAVMACAASHTGKALREYEATFEIPPSPPFSKGGVTAATPITPFEKGGGANAPGDLTAGGASVPPAVIRIHNAREHNLKGVDVDIPRNRFTVVTGVSGSGKSTLAFDILFAEGQRRYLESLNAYARQFVQPSARPDVDAIFGIPPTVAIEQRTSRGGRKSTVGTLTEIQHFLRLLYVKLGTQHCPDCAVPIEPQREEAIAARILRDWRGKHIGLMAPLVVARKGVYTDLAKWAAGKGFSHLRVDGAFLPTGKWPRLDRFREHSIELPVADLVVTADNEAELRAALARALEFGKGTLQVIGPLDELARAIRQGKNEARLEQH
;
A
#
# COMPACT_ATOMS: atom_id res chain seq x y z
N LEU A 1 -1.63 32.55 11.06
CA LEU A 1 -1.19 32.04 9.73
C LEU A 1 -2.42 32.00 8.83
N GLU A 2 -2.35 32.49 7.60
CA GLU A 2 -3.49 32.54 6.68
C GLU A 2 -3.12 31.99 5.30
N ILE A 3 -3.97 31.12 4.77
CA ILE A 3 -3.89 30.62 3.39
C ILE A 3 -5.01 31.31 2.62
N LEU A 4 -4.67 31.99 1.54
CA LEU A 4 -5.64 32.71 0.72
C LEU A 4 -5.82 32.03 -0.63
N GLY A 5 -7.08 31.85 -1.03
CA GLY A 5 -7.51 31.37 -2.34
C GLY A 5 -7.01 29.98 -2.68
N ALA A 6 -7.11 29.02 -1.76
CA ALA A 6 -6.72 27.63 -2.01
C ALA A 6 -7.67 26.97 -3.03
N GLN A 7 -7.13 26.49 -4.14
CA GLN A 7 -7.87 26.02 -5.34
C GLN A 7 -7.35 24.68 -5.88
N GLU A 8 -6.53 23.97 -5.12
CA GLU A 8 -6.02 22.67 -5.56
C GLU A 8 -7.11 21.59 -5.51
N HIS A 9 -7.11 20.67 -6.47
CA HIS A 9 -8.14 19.63 -6.64
C HIS A 9 -9.58 20.17 -6.59
N ASN A 10 -10.37 19.79 -5.58
CA ASN A 10 -11.77 20.17 -5.44
C ASN A 10 -12.00 21.44 -4.59
N LEU A 11 -10.95 22.08 -4.06
CA LEU A 11 -11.07 23.27 -3.21
C LEU A 11 -11.63 24.48 -4.01
N LYS A 12 -12.65 25.14 -3.46
CA LYS A 12 -13.40 26.22 -4.13
C LYS A 12 -12.85 27.61 -3.82
N SER A 13 -11.55 27.81 -3.99
CA SER A 13 -10.87 29.11 -3.72
C SER A 13 -11.06 29.62 -2.30
N ILE A 14 -10.87 28.75 -1.32
CA ILE A 14 -11.15 29.07 0.08
C ILE A 14 -10.02 29.91 0.73
N ASP A 15 -10.42 30.83 1.60
CA ASP A 15 -9.51 31.58 2.48
C ASP A 15 -9.62 30.99 3.89
N VAL A 16 -8.50 30.58 4.49
CA VAL A 16 -8.47 29.87 5.79
C VAL A 16 -7.46 30.53 6.73
N ALA A 17 -7.91 30.86 7.95
CA ALA A 17 -7.08 31.39 9.01
C ALA A 17 -6.83 30.34 10.10
N LEU A 18 -5.56 30.17 10.46
CA LEU A 18 -5.05 29.21 11.44
C LEU A 18 -4.49 29.98 12.64
N PRO A 19 -5.13 29.91 13.83
CA PRO A 19 -4.58 30.48 15.05
C PRO A 19 -3.33 29.69 15.48
N LEU A 20 -2.26 30.41 15.79
CA LEU A 20 -0.99 29.81 16.27
C LEU A 20 -1.03 29.59 17.78
N HIS A 21 -0.14 28.72 18.27
CA HIS A 21 -0.03 28.27 19.67
C HIS A 21 -1.31 27.62 20.21
N ARG A 22 -2.02 26.91 19.33
CA ARG A 22 -3.30 26.23 19.60
C ARG A 22 -3.32 24.85 18.97
N LEU A 23 -4.21 24.00 19.45
CA LEU A 23 -4.62 22.77 18.77
C LEU A 23 -5.76 23.09 17.80
N VAL A 24 -5.45 23.10 16.51
CA VAL A 24 -6.42 23.31 15.43
C VAL A 24 -6.79 21.97 14.79
N CYS A 25 -8.08 21.66 14.70
CA CYS A 25 -8.57 20.48 14.00
C CYS A 25 -9.16 20.86 12.63
N VAL A 26 -8.79 20.11 11.59
CA VAL A 26 -9.40 20.21 10.27
C VAL A 26 -10.33 19.02 10.10
N THR A 27 -11.62 19.30 9.98
CA THR A 27 -12.71 18.31 9.97
C THR A 27 -13.51 18.38 8.67
N GLY A 28 -14.47 17.47 8.52
CA GLY A 28 -15.31 17.37 7.32
C GLY A 28 -15.40 15.96 6.78
N VAL A 29 -16.41 15.67 5.95
CA VAL A 29 -16.64 14.34 5.38
C VAL A 29 -15.47 13.84 4.51
N SER A 30 -15.39 12.53 4.26
CA SER A 30 -14.33 11.98 3.42
C SER A 30 -14.42 12.57 2.00
N GLY A 31 -13.27 12.97 1.43
CA GLY A 31 -13.21 13.65 0.14
C GLY A 31 -13.58 15.14 0.15
N SER A 32 -13.79 15.78 1.31
CA SER A 32 -14.10 17.22 1.39
C SER A 32 -12.91 18.16 1.07
N GLY A 33 -11.69 17.62 0.97
CA GLY A 33 -10.47 18.39 0.65
C GLY A 33 -9.51 18.62 1.83
N LYS A 34 -9.68 17.94 2.97
CA LYS A 34 -8.83 18.09 4.18
C LYS A 34 -7.34 17.88 3.91
N SER A 35 -6.97 16.72 3.36
CA SER A 35 -5.57 16.39 3.04
C SER A 35 -5.02 17.33 1.95
N THR A 36 -5.82 17.67 0.94
CA THR A 36 -5.45 18.67 -0.08
C THR A 36 -5.08 20.02 0.56
N LEU A 37 -5.89 20.51 1.49
CA LEU A 37 -5.64 21.79 2.16
C LEU A 37 -4.37 21.75 3.03
N VAL A 38 -4.20 20.71 3.85
CA VAL A 38 -3.12 20.65 4.85
C VAL A 38 -1.79 20.15 4.25
N GLN A 39 -1.82 19.11 3.44
CA GLN A 39 -0.62 18.47 2.88
C GLN A 39 -0.18 19.13 1.57
N ASP A 40 -1.08 19.18 0.56
CA ASP A 40 -0.70 19.61 -0.79
C ASP A 40 -0.55 21.13 -0.90
N VAL A 41 -1.35 21.90 -0.15
CA VAL A 41 -1.31 23.36 -0.15
C VAL A 41 -0.49 23.90 1.01
N LEU A 42 -0.93 23.75 2.26
CA LEU A 42 -0.32 24.41 3.41
C LEU A 42 1.12 23.97 3.67
N HIS A 43 1.35 22.67 3.80
CA HIS A 43 2.67 22.12 4.12
C HIS A 43 3.69 22.45 3.02
N ALA A 44 3.35 22.17 1.75
CA ALA A 44 4.21 22.48 0.62
C ALA A 44 4.50 23.99 0.50
N ALA A 45 3.50 24.85 0.70
CA ALA A 45 3.68 26.30 0.66
C ALA A 45 4.63 26.80 1.77
N LEU A 46 4.49 26.26 3.00
CA LEU A 46 5.38 26.59 4.12
C LEU A 46 6.81 26.11 3.88
N LEU A 47 7.01 24.87 3.39
CA LEU A 47 8.34 24.38 3.04
C LEU A 47 9.02 25.30 2.03
N ARG A 48 8.29 25.74 1.00
CA ARG A 48 8.80 26.66 -0.02
C ARG A 48 9.21 28.01 0.56
N GLN A 49 8.39 28.61 1.43
CA GLN A 49 8.70 29.90 2.07
C GLN A 49 9.89 29.79 3.04
N LEU A 50 10.01 28.66 3.73
CA LEU A 50 11.13 28.36 4.64
C LEU A 50 12.40 27.91 3.92
N GLY A 51 12.43 27.91 2.58
CA GLY A 51 13.61 27.54 1.78
C GLY A 51 13.93 26.04 1.80
N LYS A 52 12.97 25.19 2.16
CA LYS A 52 13.14 23.73 2.22
C LYS A 52 12.77 23.06 0.88
N PRO A 53 13.44 21.95 0.53
CA PRO A 53 13.06 21.16 -0.65
C PRO A 53 11.62 20.67 -0.52
N THR A 54 10.80 20.94 -1.54
CA THR A 54 9.41 20.48 -1.63
C THR A 54 9.00 20.41 -3.09
N GLU A 55 7.96 19.61 -3.37
CA GLU A 55 7.25 19.69 -4.63
C GLU A 55 6.55 21.04 -4.78
N ALA A 56 6.09 21.35 -6.00
CA ALA A 56 5.37 22.59 -6.25
C ALA A 56 4.10 22.63 -5.38
N PRO A 57 3.92 23.67 -4.55
CA PRO A 57 2.71 23.77 -3.72
C PRO A 57 1.46 23.81 -4.58
N GLY A 58 0.38 23.21 -4.09
CA GLY A 58 -0.94 23.30 -4.73
C GLY A 58 -1.38 24.74 -4.96
N LYS A 59 -2.28 24.95 -5.93
CA LYS A 59 -2.77 26.28 -6.34
C LYS A 59 -3.33 27.05 -5.15
N HIS A 60 -2.72 28.19 -4.85
CA HIS A 60 -3.19 29.15 -3.86
C HIS A 60 -2.75 30.57 -4.27
N ARG A 61 -3.45 31.60 -3.77
CA ARG A 61 -3.18 33.01 -4.07
C ARG A 61 -2.03 33.57 -3.24
N ALA A 62 -2.05 33.35 -1.93
CA ALA A 62 -1.02 33.85 -1.02
C ALA A 62 -0.99 33.08 0.30
N LEU A 63 0.17 33.09 0.97
CA LEU A 63 0.36 32.62 2.34
C LEU A 63 0.86 33.80 3.18
N ARG A 64 0.21 34.10 4.31
CA ARG A 64 0.54 35.23 5.20
C ARG A 64 0.75 34.76 6.64
N GLY A 65 1.60 35.44 7.40
CA GLY A 65 1.87 35.11 8.79
C GLY A 65 2.73 33.85 8.95
N PHE A 66 3.51 33.48 7.92
CA PHE A 66 4.49 32.39 7.98
C PHE A 66 5.75 32.81 8.75
N GLU A 67 6.02 34.11 8.81
CA GLU A 67 7.09 34.76 9.58
C GLU A 67 7.01 34.48 11.09
N HIS A 68 5.83 34.13 11.59
CA HIS A 68 5.59 33.78 12.99
C HIS A 68 5.97 32.33 13.35
N ILE A 69 6.43 31.53 12.39
CA ILE A 69 6.74 30.12 12.59
C ILE A 69 8.22 29.88 12.28
N ALA A 70 8.93 29.23 13.20
CA ALA A 70 10.35 28.92 12.99
C ALA A 70 10.54 27.74 12.03
N ASN A 71 9.65 26.75 12.09
CA ASN A 71 9.76 25.51 11.35
C ASN A 71 8.39 24.83 11.13
N VAL A 72 8.27 23.98 10.11
CA VAL A 72 7.11 23.10 9.89
C VAL A 72 7.56 21.63 9.87
N ALA A 73 6.76 20.76 10.49
CA ALA A 73 6.98 19.31 10.56
C ALA A 73 5.67 18.56 10.28
N MET A 74 5.70 17.70 9.25
CA MET A 74 4.60 16.76 8.96
C MET A 74 4.82 15.45 9.72
N VAL A 75 3.83 15.04 10.50
CA VAL A 75 3.82 13.80 11.28
C VAL A 75 2.71 12.90 10.74
N ASP A 76 3.03 12.19 9.67
CA ASP A 76 2.14 11.26 8.98
C ASP A 76 2.49 9.78 9.27
N GLN A 77 1.67 8.87 8.75
CA GLN A 77 1.86 7.42 8.86
C GLN A 77 2.86 6.85 7.84
N THR A 78 3.60 7.69 7.11
CA THR A 78 4.60 7.19 6.17
C THR A 78 5.71 6.46 6.92
N PRO A 79 6.22 5.32 6.39
CA PRO A 79 7.28 4.57 7.05
C PRO A 79 8.52 5.45 7.28
N ILE A 80 9.00 5.51 8.53
CA ILE A 80 10.17 6.32 8.96
C ILE A 80 11.47 5.90 8.26
N GLY A 81 11.54 4.67 7.76
CA GLY A 81 12.71 4.20 7.06
C GLY A 81 12.57 2.77 6.60
N LYS A 82 13.30 2.43 5.54
CA LYS A 82 13.34 1.06 4.97
C LYS A 82 14.42 0.18 5.60
N THR A 83 15.24 0.73 6.49
CA THR A 83 16.39 0.02 7.07
C THR A 83 16.05 -0.66 8.39
N THR A 84 16.46 -1.92 8.55
CA THR A 84 16.36 -2.68 9.80
C THR A 84 17.32 -2.19 10.88
N ARG A 85 18.25 -1.29 10.54
CA ARG A 85 19.17 -0.65 11.49
C ARG A 85 18.51 0.44 12.34
N SER A 86 17.37 0.97 11.91
CA SER A 86 16.62 1.93 12.73
C SER A 86 15.69 1.19 13.69
N ASN A 87 15.64 1.64 14.94
CA ASN A 87 14.78 1.12 16.00
C ASN A 87 14.36 2.27 16.95
N PRO A 88 13.32 2.09 17.79
CA PRO A 88 12.84 3.11 18.70
C PRO A 88 13.95 3.77 19.55
N ALA A 89 14.87 2.99 20.11
CA ALA A 89 15.93 3.50 20.97
C ALA A 89 16.93 4.40 20.22
N SER A 90 17.30 4.03 18.99
CA SER A 90 18.20 4.82 18.15
C SER A 90 17.52 6.07 17.59
N TYR A 91 16.21 6.01 17.34
CA TYR A 91 15.44 7.11 16.79
C TYR A 91 15.33 8.29 17.76
N VAL A 92 15.05 8.01 19.04
CA VAL A 92 14.98 9.05 20.09
C VAL A 92 16.34 9.39 20.73
N GLY A 93 17.44 8.84 20.20
CA GLY A 93 18.79 9.05 20.72
C GLY A 93 19.10 8.36 22.06
N ALA A 94 18.17 7.60 22.65
CA ALA A 94 18.38 6.87 23.89
C ALA A 94 19.51 5.82 23.78
N TYR A 95 19.65 5.22 22.59
CA TYR A 95 20.67 4.20 22.35
C TYR A 95 22.10 4.70 22.61
N ASP A 96 22.39 5.97 22.33
CA ASP A 96 23.73 6.55 22.55
C ASP A 96 24.07 6.67 24.03
N ALA A 97 23.10 7.05 24.86
CA ALA A 97 23.26 7.05 26.32
C ALA A 97 23.47 5.63 26.85
N ILE A 98 22.70 4.66 26.36
CA ILE A 98 22.84 3.25 26.73
C ILE A 98 24.24 2.72 26.38
N ARG A 99 24.75 3.01 25.17
CA ARG A 99 26.10 2.58 24.75
C ARG A 99 27.19 3.17 25.64
N LYS A 100 27.06 4.42 26.08
CA LYS A 100 28.01 5.05 27.01
C LYS A 100 28.01 4.34 28.37
N LEU A 101 26.85 3.90 28.87
CA LEU A 101 26.75 3.15 30.12
C LEU A 101 27.43 1.77 30.01
N PHE A 102 27.20 1.03 28.93
CA PHE A 102 27.86 -0.26 28.71
C PHE A 102 29.38 -0.14 28.60
N ALA A 103 29.89 0.93 27.98
CA ALA A 103 31.33 1.21 27.93
C ALA A 103 31.96 1.50 29.32
N GLN A 104 31.15 1.83 30.34
CA GLN A 104 31.63 2.07 31.69
C GLN A 104 31.66 0.80 32.57
N ALA A 105 31.09 -0.31 32.11
CA ALA A 105 31.07 -1.58 32.84
C ALA A 105 32.50 -2.08 33.13
N PRO A 106 32.75 -2.76 34.26
CA PRO A 106 34.08 -3.22 34.65
C PRO A 106 34.77 -4.05 33.56
N LEU A 107 34.06 -5.03 32.99
CA LEU A 107 34.57 -5.91 31.94
C LEU A 107 34.84 -5.14 30.63
N ALA A 108 34.01 -4.14 30.31
CA ALA A 108 34.23 -3.29 29.14
C ALA A 108 35.50 -2.45 29.27
N LYS A 109 35.77 -1.90 30.47
CA LYS A 109 36.99 -1.13 30.75
C LYS A 109 38.24 -1.99 30.68
N GLU A 110 38.20 -3.20 31.24
CA GLU A 110 39.30 -4.17 31.19
C GLU A 110 39.68 -4.53 29.75
N ARG A 111 38.67 -4.73 28.89
CA ARG A 111 38.85 -5.09 27.47
C ARG A 111 39.09 -3.89 26.54
N GLY A 112 39.13 -2.67 27.07
CA GLY A 112 39.31 -1.45 26.28
C GLY A 112 38.15 -1.16 25.31
N TYR A 113 36.94 -1.64 25.61
CA TYR A 113 35.76 -1.41 24.78
C TYR A 113 35.26 0.02 24.91
N THR A 114 34.86 0.59 23.77
CA THR A 114 34.36 1.96 23.68
C THR A 114 32.86 1.95 23.39
N PRO A 115 32.14 3.09 23.50
CA PRO A 115 30.74 3.15 23.07
C PRO A 115 30.52 2.73 21.59
N GLY A 116 31.56 2.84 20.75
CA GLY A 116 31.54 2.38 19.36
C GLY A 116 31.48 0.85 19.24
N THR A 117 32.06 0.11 20.20
CA THR A 117 31.99 -1.36 20.25
C THR A 117 30.55 -1.84 20.47
N PHE A 118 29.80 -1.12 21.29
CA PHE A 118 28.39 -1.38 21.57
C PHE A 118 27.43 -0.84 20.50
N SER A 119 27.92 -0.43 19.33
CA SER A 119 27.11 0.07 18.21
C SER A 119 26.98 -0.97 17.10
N PHE A 120 25.76 -1.36 16.75
CA PHE A 120 25.51 -2.22 15.58
C PHE A 120 25.63 -1.46 14.24
N ASN A 121 25.71 -0.13 14.26
CA ASN A 121 25.82 0.72 13.06
C ASN A 121 27.26 1.01 12.62
N SER A 122 28.23 0.83 13.51
CA SER A 122 29.62 1.24 13.27
C SER A 122 30.30 0.26 12.30
N ALA A 123 30.43 0.68 11.04
CA ALA A 123 30.97 -0.13 9.96
C ALA A 123 32.51 -0.15 9.86
N SER A 124 33.20 0.83 10.45
CA SER A 124 34.63 1.00 10.32
C SER A 124 35.38 0.87 11.65
N SER A 125 36.39 0.00 11.65
CA SER A 125 37.51 -0.17 12.60
C SER A 125 37.54 -1.49 13.38
N ALA A 126 38.75 -1.84 13.81
CA ALA A 126 39.10 -2.93 14.72
C ALA A 126 38.36 -2.92 16.08
N THR A 127 37.48 -1.93 16.31
CA THR A 127 36.66 -1.78 17.53
C THR A 127 35.18 -2.08 17.35
N SER A 128 34.74 -2.54 16.16
CA SER A 128 33.32 -2.84 15.90
C SER A 128 32.87 -4.13 16.60
N GLY A 129 31.84 -4.05 17.45
CA GLY A 129 31.27 -5.20 18.15
C GLY A 129 30.12 -5.90 17.42
N ARG A 130 29.73 -5.42 16.24
CA ARG A 130 28.60 -5.96 15.47
C ARG A 130 28.90 -7.36 14.90
N CYS A 131 27.85 -8.16 14.74
CA CYS A 131 27.94 -9.45 14.05
C CYS A 131 28.43 -9.22 12.60
N PRO A 132 29.49 -9.92 12.14
CA PRO A 132 30.05 -9.74 10.81
C PRO A 132 29.11 -10.20 9.71
N THR A 133 28.32 -11.24 9.94
CA THR A 133 27.47 -11.91 8.95
C THR A 133 26.30 -11.05 8.51
N CYS A 134 25.49 -10.57 9.45
CA CYS A 134 24.39 -9.66 9.15
C CYS A 134 24.80 -8.18 9.19
N GLU A 135 26.08 -7.88 9.39
CA GLU A 135 26.61 -6.53 9.59
C GLU A 135 25.84 -5.68 10.62
N GLY A 136 25.44 -6.31 11.73
CA GLY A 136 24.63 -5.66 12.78
C GLY A 136 23.14 -5.45 12.47
N LYS A 137 22.61 -5.92 11.33
CA LYS A 137 21.17 -5.87 11.04
C LYS A 137 20.34 -6.82 11.92
N GLY A 138 20.92 -7.95 12.32
CA GLY A 138 20.23 -9.04 13.03
C GLY A 138 19.35 -9.92 12.14
N PHE A 139 18.99 -9.43 10.95
CA PHE A 139 18.12 -10.11 10.01
C PHE A 139 18.69 -10.08 8.60
N GLU A 140 18.42 -11.14 7.84
CA GLU A 140 18.60 -11.21 6.40
C GLU A 140 17.29 -10.83 5.71
N HIS A 141 17.38 -9.91 4.76
CA HIS A 141 16.25 -9.44 3.98
C HIS A 141 16.18 -10.24 2.69
N VAL A 142 15.07 -10.96 2.51
CA VAL A 142 14.78 -11.74 1.31
C VAL A 142 13.72 -10.99 0.52
N GLU A 143 14.14 -10.37 -0.59
CA GLU A 143 13.26 -9.67 -1.50
C GLU A 143 12.40 -10.69 -2.28
N MET A 144 11.08 -10.50 -2.24
CA MET A 144 10.13 -11.38 -2.92
C MET A 144 9.51 -10.65 -4.11
N GLN A 145 9.57 -11.23 -5.31
CA GLN A 145 9.16 -10.53 -6.54
C GLN A 145 7.66 -10.17 -6.62
N PHE A 146 6.79 -10.87 -5.86
CA PHE A 146 5.34 -10.71 -5.91
C PHE A 146 4.66 -10.72 -4.53
N LEU A 147 5.45 -10.83 -3.46
CA LEU A 147 4.97 -10.91 -2.07
C LEU A 147 5.66 -9.83 -1.24
N SER A 148 5.21 -9.64 0.01
CA SER A 148 5.94 -8.78 0.93
C SER A 148 7.29 -9.40 1.26
N ASP A 149 8.33 -8.57 1.35
CA ASP A 149 9.66 -9.01 1.72
C ASP A 149 9.66 -9.73 3.07
N VAL A 150 10.51 -10.74 3.19
CA VAL A 150 10.62 -11.54 4.41
C VAL A 150 11.95 -11.23 5.12
N TYR A 151 11.89 -11.08 6.44
CA TYR A 151 13.06 -10.87 7.28
C TYR A 151 13.33 -12.14 8.10
N LEU A 152 14.41 -12.85 7.77
CA LEU A 152 14.84 -14.05 8.48
C LEU A 152 15.89 -13.68 9.52
N ARG A 153 15.89 -14.35 10.69
CA ARG A 153 16.94 -14.12 11.69
C ARG A 153 18.29 -14.56 11.14
N CYS A 154 19.34 -13.79 11.45
CA CYS A 154 20.70 -14.15 11.07
C CYS A 154 21.12 -15.48 11.71
N PRO A 155 21.68 -16.44 10.95
CA PRO A 155 22.04 -17.75 11.48
C PRO A 155 23.14 -17.70 12.55
N ASP A 156 24.01 -16.68 12.53
CA ASP A 156 25.18 -16.62 13.41
C ASP A 156 24.93 -15.87 14.72
N CYS A 157 24.07 -14.85 14.71
CA CYS A 157 23.76 -14.08 15.93
C CYS A 157 22.31 -14.24 16.40
N ASP A 158 21.47 -14.98 15.68
CA ASP A 158 20.04 -15.19 15.98
C ASP A 158 19.29 -13.89 16.33
N GLY A 159 19.54 -12.83 15.55
CA GLY A 159 18.91 -11.52 15.78
C GLY A 159 19.57 -10.64 16.83
N ARG A 160 20.57 -11.13 17.58
CA ARG A 160 21.24 -10.36 18.66
C ARG A 160 22.15 -9.23 18.17
N ARG A 161 22.49 -9.18 16.87
CA ARG A 161 23.26 -8.10 16.20
C ARG A 161 24.72 -7.92 16.59
N PHE A 162 25.21 -8.56 17.66
CA PHE A 162 26.58 -8.42 18.17
C PHE A 162 27.36 -9.73 18.11
N ARG A 163 28.68 -9.63 18.24
CA ARG A 163 29.57 -10.78 18.44
C ARG A 163 29.46 -11.32 19.87
N GLY A 164 29.76 -12.60 20.07
CA GLY A 164 29.63 -13.26 21.38
C GLY A 164 30.41 -12.57 22.49
N GLU A 165 31.63 -12.11 22.22
CA GLU A 165 32.53 -11.50 23.21
C GLU A 165 32.01 -10.15 23.74
N VAL A 166 31.16 -9.47 22.97
CA VAL A 166 30.51 -8.21 23.37
C VAL A 166 29.31 -8.49 24.27
N LEU A 167 28.63 -9.61 24.05
CA LEU A 167 27.47 -10.04 24.84
C LEU A 167 27.86 -10.55 26.23
N GLU A 168 29.15 -10.79 26.49
CA GLU A 168 29.66 -11.10 27.84
C GLU A 168 29.66 -9.87 28.76
N VAL A 169 29.59 -8.65 28.20
CA VAL A 169 29.49 -7.44 29.00
C VAL A 169 28.05 -7.25 29.45
N GLU A 170 27.84 -7.34 30.76
CA GLU A 170 26.54 -7.20 31.37
C GLU A 170 26.44 -5.94 32.23
N LEU A 171 25.25 -5.33 32.21
CA LEU A 171 24.82 -4.32 33.17
C LEU A 171 23.65 -4.92 33.94
N ARG A 172 23.77 -5.02 35.27
CA ARG A 172 22.71 -5.58 36.15
C ARG A 172 22.20 -6.97 35.68
N GLY A 173 23.10 -7.83 35.20
CA GLY A 173 22.78 -9.19 34.74
C GLY A 173 22.13 -9.26 33.35
N ARG A 174 22.20 -8.21 32.55
CA ARG A 174 21.70 -8.17 31.17
C ARG A 174 22.76 -7.63 30.22
N ASN A 175 22.95 -8.31 29.10
CA ASN A 175 23.83 -7.80 28.04
C ASN A 175 23.09 -6.76 27.16
N ILE A 176 23.80 -6.13 26.23
CA ILE A 176 23.22 -5.09 25.38
C ILE A 176 22.10 -5.59 24.45
N ALA A 177 22.17 -6.84 23.98
CA ALA A 177 21.10 -7.43 23.18
C ALA A 177 19.85 -7.69 24.03
N ASP A 178 20.01 -8.16 25.26
CA ASP A 178 18.90 -8.37 26.20
C ASP A 178 18.21 -7.04 26.54
N VAL A 179 18.98 -5.95 26.68
CA VAL A 179 18.43 -4.60 26.88
C VAL A 179 17.61 -4.16 25.67
N LEU A 180 18.07 -4.44 24.44
CA LEU A 180 17.31 -4.11 23.23
C LEU A 180 16.01 -4.93 23.08
N GLU A 181 15.91 -6.09 23.75
CA GLU A 181 14.69 -6.90 23.79
C GLU A 181 13.68 -6.45 24.85
N LEU A 182 14.07 -5.58 25.79
CA LEU A 182 13.13 -5.00 26.76
C LEU A 182 12.08 -4.16 26.05
N THR A 183 10.84 -4.26 26.52
CA THR A 183 9.80 -3.28 26.21
C THR A 183 10.19 -1.90 26.75
N ILE A 184 9.65 -0.83 26.18
CA ILE A 184 9.91 0.54 26.67
C ILE A 184 9.53 0.68 28.14
N SER A 185 8.41 0.08 28.57
CA SER A 185 8.02 0.07 29.99
C SER A 185 9.07 -0.59 30.89
N GLU A 186 9.54 -1.78 30.51
CA GLU A 186 10.59 -2.50 31.24
C GLU A 186 11.92 -1.74 31.21
N ALA A 187 12.25 -1.09 30.10
CA ALA A 187 13.46 -0.29 29.97
C ALA A 187 13.44 0.98 30.84
N VAL A 188 12.30 1.67 30.91
CA VAL A 188 12.11 2.81 31.83
C VAL A 188 12.31 2.37 33.28
N ALA A 189 11.78 1.21 33.68
CA ALA A 189 12.03 0.65 35.01
C ALA A 189 13.50 0.23 35.21
N PHE A 190 14.13 -0.39 34.19
CA PHE A 190 15.51 -0.84 34.25
C PHE A 190 16.52 0.31 34.36
N PHE A 191 16.25 1.44 33.72
CA PHE A 191 17.10 2.64 33.73
C PHE A 191 16.62 3.72 34.71
N ALA A 192 15.80 3.37 35.71
CA ALA A 192 15.25 4.32 36.69
C ALA A 192 16.29 5.22 37.40
N GLU A 193 17.53 4.72 37.57
CA GLU A 193 18.64 5.45 38.22
C GLU A 193 19.50 6.26 37.22
N HIS A 194 19.17 6.24 35.93
CA HIS A 194 19.96 6.85 34.85
C HIS A 194 19.16 7.97 34.15
N PRO A 195 19.18 9.21 34.68
CA PRO A 195 18.33 10.30 34.19
C PRO A 195 18.56 10.67 32.73
N GLU A 196 19.80 10.54 32.22
CA GLU A 196 20.12 10.82 30.80
C GLU A 196 19.41 9.84 29.85
N VAL A 197 19.23 8.58 30.26
CA VAL A 197 18.52 7.57 29.45
C VAL A 197 17.01 7.80 29.55
N LEU A 198 16.50 8.04 30.76
CA LEU A 198 15.08 8.28 31.00
C LEU A 198 14.55 9.49 30.25
N ALA A 199 15.30 10.59 30.21
CA ALA A 199 14.91 11.79 29.48
C ALA A 199 14.60 11.51 28.00
N ARG A 200 15.29 10.54 27.40
CA ARG A 200 15.10 10.13 25.99
C ARG A 200 14.09 9.00 25.81
N LEU A 201 13.91 8.13 26.80
CA LEU A 201 12.93 7.03 26.74
C LEU A 201 11.51 7.45 27.13
N GLN A 202 11.35 8.39 28.06
CA GLN A 202 10.05 8.83 28.57
C GLN A 202 9.10 9.33 27.46
N PRO A 203 9.55 10.10 26.45
CA PRO A 203 8.71 10.49 25.32
C PRO A 203 8.04 9.32 24.60
N LEU A 204 8.68 8.15 24.51
CA LEU A 204 8.09 6.95 23.89
C LEU A 204 6.93 6.40 24.73
N ALA A 205 7.06 6.42 26.05
CA ALA A 205 5.98 6.01 26.95
C ALA A 205 4.80 7.01 26.91
N ASP A 206 5.11 8.31 26.86
CA ASP A 206 4.11 9.37 26.87
C ASP A 206 3.19 9.37 25.64
N VAL A 207 3.68 8.86 24.50
CA VAL A 207 2.89 8.66 23.27
C VAL A 207 2.20 7.28 23.20
N GLY A 208 2.31 6.45 24.25
CA GLY A 208 1.67 5.15 24.34
C GLY A 208 2.38 4.01 23.60
N LEU A 209 3.71 4.09 23.42
CA LEU A 209 4.52 3.02 22.82
C LEU A 209 5.17 2.08 23.85
N GLU A 210 4.70 2.07 25.09
CA GLU A 210 5.24 1.33 26.23
C GLU A 210 5.49 -0.18 25.96
N TYR A 211 4.68 -0.77 25.07
CA TYR A 211 4.72 -2.19 24.73
C TYR A 211 5.76 -2.54 23.65
N LEU A 212 6.27 -1.57 22.89
CA LEU A 212 7.27 -1.83 21.85
C LEU A 212 8.63 -2.15 22.47
N ARG A 213 9.40 -3.03 21.81
CA ARG A 213 10.78 -3.33 22.21
C ARG A 213 11.73 -2.24 21.75
N LEU A 214 12.72 -1.91 22.56
CA LEU A 214 13.73 -0.88 22.24
C LEU A 214 14.44 -1.12 20.90
N GLY A 215 14.75 -2.38 20.62
CA GLY A 215 15.47 -2.86 19.44
C GLY A 215 14.58 -3.19 18.25
N GLN A 216 13.25 -3.07 18.36
CA GLN A 216 12.31 -3.48 17.31
C GLN A 216 12.64 -2.75 15.99
N PRO A 217 12.82 -3.47 14.86
CA PRO A 217 13.13 -2.82 13.60
C PRO A 217 11.98 -1.90 13.15
N VAL A 218 12.29 -0.65 12.80
CA VAL A 218 11.31 0.34 12.33
C VAL A 218 10.42 -0.13 11.16
N PRO A 219 10.93 -0.88 10.16
CA PRO A 219 10.08 -1.38 9.07
C PRO A 219 8.95 -2.33 9.51
N THR A 220 9.04 -2.89 10.72
CA THR A 220 8.03 -3.80 11.28
C THR A 220 6.92 -3.06 12.04
N LEU A 221 7.04 -1.75 12.21
CA LEU A 221 6.05 -0.93 12.90
C LEU A 221 4.85 -0.66 12.00
N SER A 222 3.66 -0.66 12.60
CA SER A 222 2.43 -0.18 11.96
C SER A 222 2.51 1.32 11.67
N GLY A 223 1.68 1.81 10.75
CA GLY A 223 1.61 3.23 10.40
C GLY A 223 1.39 4.13 11.63
N GLY A 224 0.48 3.76 12.52
CA GLY A 224 0.22 4.49 13.77
C GLY A 224 1.36 4.40 14.80
N GLU A 225 2.12 3.30 14.84
CA GLU A 225 3.33 3.20 15.68
C GLU A 225 4.45 4.08 15.14
N ALA A 226 4.67 4.08 13.83
CA ALA A 226 5.63 4.97 13.18
C ALA A 226 5.27 6.44 13.41
N GLN A 227 4.01 6.83 13.24
CA GLN A 227 3.58 8.20 13.51
C GLN A 227 3.84 8.62 14.96
N ARG A 228 3.51 7.77 15.93
CA ARG A 228 3.79 8.03 17.36
C ARG A 228 5.29 8.06 17.66
N LEU A 229 6.11 7.27 16.97
CA LEU A 229 7.56 7.31 17.11
C LEU A 229 8.15 8.64 16.60
N LYS A 230 7.66 9.17 15.47
CA LYS A 230 8.00 10.54 14.99
C LYS A 230 7.65 11.60 16.02
N LEU A 231 6.45 11.52 16.59
CA LEU A 231 6.00 12.41 17.66
C LEU A 231 6.90 12.35 18.90
N ALA A 232 7.28 11.14 19.33
CA ALA A 232 8.20 10.95 20.45
C ALA A 232 9.59 11.56 20.18
N GLY A 233 10.10 11.46 18.95
CA GLY A 233 11.34 12.13 18.53
C GLY A 233 11.28 13.65 18.75
N HIS A 234 10.21 14.29 18.30
CA HIS A 234 10.03 15.74 18.49
C HIS A 234 9.81 16.14 19.95
N LEU A 235 9.13 15.31 20.75
CA LEU A 235 9.00 15.52 22.20
C LEU A 235 10.36 15.42 22.90
N ALA A 236 11.23 14.50 22.47
CA ALA A 236 12.59 14.37 22.99
C ALA A 236 13.43 15.61 22.63
N GLU A 237 13.39 16.06 21.38
CA GLU A 237 14.09 17.29 20.94
C GLU A 237 13.62 18.53 21.72
N ALA A 238 12.32 18.66 21.96
CA ALA A 238 11.75 19.77 22.74
C ALA A 238 12.19 19.73 24.21
N ALA A 239 12.38 18.55 24.79
CA ALA A 239 12.82 18.37 26.17
C ALA A 239 14.32 18.67 26.36
N GLU A 240 15.14 18.58 25.31
CA GLU A 240 16.60 18.84 25.38
C GLU A 240 16.97 20.34 25.45
N THR A 241 16.00 21.26 25.45
CA THR A 241 16.25 22.71 25.59
C THR A 241 15.87 23.19 27.00
N PRO A 242 16.84 23.45 27.89
CA PRO A 242 17.35 24.82 28.03
C PRO A 242 18.87 24.91 28.25
N SER A 243 19.46 25.99 27.70
CA SER A 243 20.84 26.51 27.90
C SER A 243 22.01 25.81 27.17
N SER A 244 22.55 26.57 26.21
CA SER A 244 23.92 26.53 25.64
C SER A 244 24.07 25.94 24.21
N PRO A 245 24.60 26.72 23.25
CA PRO A 245 24.82 26.27 21.88
C PRO A 245 26.08 25.40 21.85
N ARG A 246 25.94 24.07 21.76
CA ARG A 246 27.05 23.17 21.42
C ARG A 246 26.72 22.33 20.18
N LYS A 247 27.58 22.50 19.18
CA LYS A 247 27.85 21.69 17.98
C LYS A 247 26.97 20.44 17.80
N ARG A 248 26.06 20.52 16.83
CA ARG A 248 25.46 19.37 16.13
C ARG A 248 26.56 18.52 15.50
N GLY A 249 26.81 17.35 16.11
CA GLY A 249 27.58 16.27 15.51
C GLY A 249 26.65 15.30 14.80
N SER A 250 26.96 15.03 13.54
CA SER A 250 26.32 14.08 12.63
C SER A 250 26.07 12.69 13.26
N SER A 251 24.82 12.21 13.22
CA SER A 251 24.52 10.85 12.79
C SER A 251 23.04 10.63 12.51
N ASN A 252 22.76 10.18 11.30
CA ASN A 252 21.57 9.55 10.74
C ASN A 252 20.80 10.42 9.72
N GLY A 253 20.96 10.00 8.47
CA GLY A 253 20.40 10.64 7.29
C GLY A 253 18.89 10.62 7.29
N GLU A 254 18.32 11.75 7.65
CA GLU A 254 17.31 12.45 6.86
C GLU A 254 17.53 13.95 7.10
N ASN A 255 17.42 14.72 6.03
CA ASN A 255 17.90 16.10 5.84
C ASN A 255 17.61 17.06 7.01
N HIS A 256 18.50 17.10 8.00
CA HIS A 256 18.48 18.16 9.01
C HIS A 256 19.32 19.35 8.53
N TRP A 257 18.72 20.17 7.66
CA TRP A 257 19.28 21.43 7.19
C TRP A 257 19.39 22.43 8.36
N THR A 258 20.56 23.06 8.53
CA THR A 258 20.76 24.21 9.41
C THR A 258 20.56 25.51 8.62
N PRO A 259 19.86 26.53 9.14
CA PRO A 259 19.53 27.69 8.33
C PRO A 259 20.77 28.54 8.03
N ALA A 260 20.95 28.87 6.75
CA ALA A 260 21.59 30.12 6.36
C ALA A 260 20.50 31.21 6.40
N SER A 261 20.71 32.19 7.27
CA SER A 261 19.98 33.45 7.49
C SER A 261 19.04 33.96 6.38
N ALA A 262 17.77 34.21 6.73
CA ALA A 262 17.01 35.42 6.34
C ALA A 262 15.67 35.51 7.12
N GLY A 263 15.53 36.51 8.01
CA GLY A 263 14.24 37.15 8.32
C GLY A 263 13.18 36.45 9.18
N VAL A 264 13.39 35.23 9.70
CA VAL A 264 12.38 34.56 10.55
C VAL A 264 12.51 35.01 12.00
N THR A 265 11.49 35.72 12.51
CA THR A 265 11.37 36.16 13.92
C THR A 265 10.46 35.27 14.76
N GLY A 266 9.82 34.27 14.13
CA GLY A 266 8.86 33.38 14.77
C GLY A 266 9.46 32.44 15.81
N GLU A 267 8.66 32.13 16.83
CA GLU A 267 8.96 31.15 17.88
C GLU A 267 8.11 29.89 17.67
N GLY A 268 8.72 28.71 17.85
CA GLY A 268 8.01 27.43 17.81
C GLY A 268 7.84 26.78 16.43
N THR A 269 7.51 25.49 16.43
CA THR A 269 7.29 24.66 15.24
C THR A 269 5.79 24.48 15.00
N LEU A 270 5.36 24.50 13.73
CA LEU A 270 4.04 24.06 13.31
C LEU A 270 4.06 22.57 13.00
N PHE A 271 3.35 21.78 13.79
CA PHE A 271 3.17 20.34 13.56
C PHE A 271 1.86 20.07 12.81
N LEU A 272 1.94 19.30 11.74
CA LEU A 272 0.80 18.87 10.94
C LEU A 272 0.62 17.36 11.12
N PHE A 273 -0.57 16.92 11.55
CA PHE A 273 -0.89 15.51 11.76
C PHE A 273 -2.01 15.06 10.83
N ASP A 274 -1.85 13.88 10.25
CA ASP A 274 -2.88 13.22 9.45
C ASP A 274 -3.45 12.02 10.22
N GLU A 275 -4.72 12.13 10.61
CA GLU A 275 -5.52 11.13 11.33
C GLU A 275 -4.74 10.35 12.41
N PRO A 276 -4.17 11.04 13.42
CA PRO A 276 -3.29 10.43 14.41
C PRO A 276 -4.00 9.49 15.38
N THR A 277 -5.35 9.51 15.45
CA THR A 277 -6.13 8.57 16.27
C THR A 277 -6.49 7.27 15.55
N THR A 278 -6.15 7.12 14.27
CA THR A 278 -6.48 5.92 13.48
C THR A 278 -5.90 4.67 14.13
N GLY A 279 -6.78 3.73 14.47
CA GLY A 279 -6.41 2.45 15.11
C GLY A 279 -6.04 2.54 16.60
N LEU A 280 -6.25 3.69 17.25
CA LEU A 280 -5.99 3.85 18.69
C LEU A 280 -7.22 3.51 19.54
N HIS A 281 -6.95 2.91 20.71
CA HIS A 281 -7.95 2.75 21.77
C HIS A 281 -8.19 4.10 22.48
N PHE A 282 -9.34 4.27 23.14
CA PHE A 282 -9.66 5.51 23.86
C PHE A 282 -8.58 5.93 24.88
N ASP A 283 -8.01 4.97 25.60
CA ASP A 283 -6.89 5.23 26.53
C ASP A 283 -5.63 5.74 25.81
N ASP A 284 -5.35 5.23 24.62
CA ASP A 284 -4.21 5.66 23.80
C ASP A 284 -4.45 7.06 23.21
N ILE A 285 -5.70 7.37 22.84
CA ILE A 285 -6.13 8.72 22.42
C ILE A 285 -5.92 9.71 23.57
N ALA A 286 -6.28 9.35 24.81
CA ALA A 286 -6.05 10.22 25.97
C ALA A 286 -4.56 10.52 26.21
N LYS A 287 -3.69 9.52 26.06
CA LYS A 287 -2.22 9.70 26.12
C LYS A 287 -1.71 10.61 25.00
N LEU A 288 -2.19 10.41 23.77
CA LEU A 288 -1.86 11.25 22.61
C LEU A 288 -2.26 12.71 22.84
N LEU A 289 -3.49 12.98 23.29
CA LEU A 289 -3.97 14.34 23.57
C LEU A 289 -3.15 15.01 24.68
N LYS A 290 -2.72 14.26 25.70
CA LYS A 290 -1.79 14.77 26.73
C LYS A 290 -0.44 15.18 26.12
N SER A 291 0.08 14.40 25.18
CA SER A 291 1.30 14.71 24.45
C SER A 291 1.14 15.96 23.56
N PHE A 292 0.01 16.12 22.88
CA PHE A 292 -0.30 17.34 22.11
C PHE A 292 -0.33 18.59 22.99
N ARG A 293 -0.97 18.53 24.17
CA ARG A 293 -0.97 19.65 25.11
C ARG A 293 0.44 20.06 25.54
N ARG A 294 1.36 19.12 25.71
CA ARG A 294 2.75 19.41 26.05
C ARG A 294 3.48 20.15 24.92
N LEU A 295 3.26 19.75 23.66
CA LEU A 295 3.83 20.45 22.52
C LEU A 295 3.30 21.88 22.42
N VAL A 296 1.99 22.08 22.58
CA VAL A 296 1.37 23.41 22.59
C VAL A 296 1.92 24.26 23.74
N ALA A 297 2.02 23.70 24.95
CA ALA A 297 2.58 24.38 26.11
C ALA A 297 4.07 24.77 25.94
N ALA A 298 4.81 24.04 25.10
CA ALA A 298 6.18 24.40 24.72
C ALA A 298 6.26 25.49 23.63
N GLY A 299 5.14 26.14 23.28
CA GLY A 299 5.07 27.21 22.30
C GLY A 299 4.86 26.75 20.86
N ASN A 300 4.57 25.47 20.62
CA ASN A 300 4.33 24.95 19.27
C ASN A 300 2.86 25.12 18.85
N SER A 301 2.59 25.04 17.55
CA SER A 301 1.24 25.05 16.99
C SER A 301 0.93 23.69 16.38
N LEU A 302 -0.29 23.19 16.54
CA LEU A 302 -0.69 21.88 16.04
C LEU A 302 -1.89 22.05 15.09
N VAL A 303 -1.80 21.45 13.91
CA VAL A 303 -2.93 21.28 12.98
C VAL A 303 -3.14 19.80 12.75
N VAL A 304 -4.33 19.31 13.05
CA VAL A 304 -4.64 17.88 13.04
C VAL A 304 -5.83 17.64 12.13
N ILE A 305 -5.67 16.78 11.13
CA ILE A 305 -6.80 16.23 10.37
C ILE A 305 -7.41 15.11 11.19
N GLU A 306 -8.70 15.23 11.55
CA GLU A 306 -9.35 14.22 12.37
C GLU A 306 -10.82 14.00 12.04
N HIS A 307 -11.26 12.79 12.39
CA HIS A 307 -12.64 12.33 12.34
C HIS A 307 -13.13 11.85 13.72
N ASN A 308 -12.20 11.56 14.65
CA ASN A 308 -12.55 11.12 16.00
C ASN A 308 -13.11 12.28 16.84
N LEU A 309 -14.33 12.10 17.37
CA LEU A 309 -15.03 13.14 18.10
C LEU A 309 -14.38 13.52 19.44
N ASP A 310 -13.67 12.61 20.10
CA ASP A 310 -12.94 12.93 21.34
C ASP A 310 -11.75 13.86 21.06
N ALA A 311 -11.04 13.64 19.96
CA ALA A 311 -9.94 14.51 19.53
C ALA A 311 -10.45 15.87 19.05
N ILE A 312 -11.51 15.89 18.25
CA ILE A 312 -12.14 17.13 17.75
C ILE A 312 -12.66 17.99 18.91
N ARG A 313 -13.32 17.37 19.89
CA ARG A 313 -13.81 18.03 21.11
C ARG A 313 -12.69 18.68 21.92
N ALA A 314 -11.50 18.09 21.90
CA ALA A 314 -10.34 18.61 22.63
C ALA A 314 -9.63 19.79 21.94
N ALA A 315 -10.04 20.15 20.71
CA ALA A 315 -9.43 21.22 19.93
C ALA A 315 -9.79 22.61 20.47
N ASP A 316 -8.87 23.57 20.30
CA ASP A 316 -9.12 24.98 20.56
C ASP A 316 -9.90 25.65 19.42
N TRP A 317 -9.67 25.17 18.19
CA TRP A 317 -10.23 25.74 16.96
C TRP A 317 -10.50 24.63 15.95
N ILE A 318 -11.61 24.72 15.23
CA ILE A 318 -12.00 23.78 14.19
C ILE A 318 -12.13 24.52 12.85
N ILE A 319 -11.69 23.89 11.77
CA ILE A 319 -11.91 24.28 10.39
C ILE A 319 -12.67 23.13 9.73
N ASP A 320 -13.94 23.34 9.43
CA ASP A 320 -14.82 22.32 8.87
C ASP A 320 -14.97 22.49 7.35
N LEU A 321 -14.57 21.47 6.59
CA LEU A 321 -14.64 21.45 5.13
C LEU A 321 -15.78 20.57 4.65
N GLY A 322 -16.44 20.99 3.57
CA GLY A 322 -17.58 20.27 3.02
C GLY A 322 -18.30 21.09 1.95
N PRO A 323 -19.66 21.07 1.93
CA PRO A 323 -20.55 20.29 2.80
C PRO A 323 -20.49 18.78 2.51
N GLU A 324 -20.18 18.38 1.28
CA GLU A 324 -20.08 16.97 0.86
C GLU A 324 -18.64 16.61 0.44
N GLY A 325 -18.45 15.38 -0.06
CA GLY A 325 -17.18 14.92 -0.62
C GLY A 325 -17.09 15.08 -2.13
N GLY A 326 -15.87 15.08 -2.68
CA GLY A 326 -15.64 15.14 -4.13
C GLY A 326 -15.96 16.51 -4.72
N GLU A 327 -16.60 16.56 -5.89
CA GLU A 327 -16.90 17.82 -6.60
C GLU A 327 -17.85 18.75 -5.84
N ALA A 328 -18.70 18.18 -4.97
CA ALA A 328 -19.64 18.90 -4.12
C ALA A 328 -19.02 19.33 -2.76
N GLY A 329 -17.73 19.06 -2.57
CA GLY A 329 -16.97 19.51 -1.41
C GLY A 329 -16.05 20.69 -1.73
N GLY A 330 -15.05 20.89 -0.86
CA GLY A 330 -14.00 21.89 -1.06
C GLY A 330 -14.36 23.31 -0.64
N GLU A 331 -15.50 23.51 0.02
CA GLU A 331 -15.90 24.77 0.63
C GLU A 331 -15.58 24.79 2.13
N LEU A 332 -15.33 25.99 2.66
CA LEU A 332 -15.22 26.21 4.10
C LEU A 332 -16.64 26.37 4.67
N VAL A 333 -17.13 25.35 5.36
CA VAL A 333 -18.50 25.34 5.91
C VAL A 333 -18.58 26.23 7.14
N CYS A 334 -17.65 26.05 8.08
CA CYS A 334 -17.50 26.91 9.24
C CYS A 334 -16.09 26.81 9.83
N ALA A 335 -15.66 27.85 10.55
CA ALA A 335 -14.44 27.83 11.34
C ALA A 335 -14.67 28.59 12.65
N GLY A 336 -14.17 28.07 13.76
CA GLY A 336 -14.45 28.63 15.08
C GLY A 336 -14.01 27.75 16.24
N SER A 337 -14.44 28.13 17.45
CA SER A 337 -14.40 27.22 18.60
C SER A 337 -15.32 26.02 18.37
N VAL A 338 -15.16 24.99 19.22
CA VAL A 338 -16.03 23.80 19.21
C VAL A 338 -17.52 24.20 19.30
N ASP A 339 -17.87 25.10 20.21
CA ASP A 339 -19.24 25.60 20.37
C ASP A 339 -19.77 26.30 19.12
N ALA A 340 -18.92 27.07 18.43
CA ALA A 340 -19.31 27.77 17.20
C ALA A 340 -19.59 26.78 16.05
N VAL A 341 -18.79 25.73 15.92
CA VAL A 341 -19.04 24.66 14.93
C VAL A 341 -20.28 23.84 15.32
N MET A 342 -20.48 23.58 16.60
CA MET A 342 -21.71 22.96 17.10
C MET A 342 -22.94 23.84 16.92
N ALA A 343 -22.83 25.16 16.80
CA ALA A 343 -23.95 26.03 16.46
C ALA A 343 -24.23 26.07 14.94
N CYS A 344 -23.28 25.64 14.11
CA CYS A 344 -23.43 25.65 12.67
C CYS A 344 -24.38 24.53 12.19
N ALA A 345 -25.50 24.91 11.58
CA ALA A 345 -26.50 23.97 11.07
C ALA A 345 -26.02 23.21 9.81
N ALA A 346 -25.16 23.83 9.01
CA ALA A 346 -24.63 23.25 7.77
C ALA A 346 -23.46 22.26 8.00
N SER A 347 -22.89 22.23 9.20
CA SER A 347 -21.75 21.37 9.54
C SER A 347 -22.21 19.98 9.97
N HIS A 348 -21.81 18.96 9.21
CA HIS A 348 -21.96 17.55 9.61
C HIS A 348 -21.18 17.26 10.89
N THR A 349 -19.97 17.84 11.03
CA THR A 349 -19.13 17.71 12.23
C THR A 349 -19.82 18.30 13.46
N GLY A 350 -20.39 19.51 13.34
CA GLY A 350 -21.15 20.15 14.41
C GLY A 350 -22.36 19.34 14.84
N LYS A 351 -23.09 18.74 13.88
CA LYS A 351 -24.19 17.80 14.18
C LYS A 351 -23.73 16.58 14.96
N ALA A 352 -22.65 15.93 14.51
CA ALA A 352 -22.11 14.74 15.16
C ALA A 352 -21.62 15.04 16.60
N LEU A 353 -20.98 16.19 16.83
CA LEU A 353 -20.56 16.62 18.16
C LEU A 353 -21.74 16.81 19.12
N ARG A 354 -22.84 17.44 18.66
CA ARG A 354 -24.07 17.60 19.47
C ARG A 354 -24.70 16.26 19.84
N GLU A 355 -24.80 15.34 18.89
CA GLU A 355 -25.33 13.99 19.12
C GLU A 355 -24.45 13.18 20.08
N TYR A 356 -23.13 13.32 19.95
CA TYR A 356 -22.16 12.66 20.83
C TYR A 356 -22.26 13.18 22.26
N GLU A 357 -22.37 14.50 22.47
CA GLU A 357 -22.60 15.08 23.80
C GLU A 357 -23.89 14.56 24.45
N ALA A 358 -24.97 14.51 23.68
CA ALA A 358 -26.25 13.99 24.16
C ALA A 358 -26.17 12.50 24.55
N THR A 359 -25.24 11.74 23.97
CA THR A 359 -25.08 10.31 24.25
C THR A 359 -24.53 10.06 25.68
N PHE A 360 -23.81 11.02 26.28
CA PHE A 360 -23.39 10.91 27.68
C PHE A 360 -24.56 11.01 28.68
N GLU A 361 -25.73 11.47 28.22
CA GLU A 361 -26.94 11.63 29.03
C GLU A 361 -28.00 10.54 28.77
N ILE A 362 -27.80 9.68 27.75
CA ILE A 362 -28.78 8.67 27.31
C ILE A 362 -28.27 7.25 27.64
N PRO A 363 -29.09 6.38 28.26
CA PRO A 363 -28.72 4.97 28.48
C PRO A 363 -28.49 4.22 27.16
N PRO A 364 -27.64 3.17 27.15
CA PRO A 364 -27.20 2.51 25.92
C PRO A 364 -28.37 1.99 25.08
N SER A 365 -28.25 2.16 23.76
CA SER A 365 -29.17 1.64 22.75
C SER A 365 -29.45 0.14 22.95
N PRO A 366 -30.64 -0.36 22.58
CA PRO A 366 -30.94 -1.78 22.65
C PRO A 366 -29.97 -2.58 21.76
N PRO A 367 -29.55 -3.78 22.20
CA PRO A 367 -28.58 -4.59 21.46
C PRO A 367 -29.07 -4.94 20.06
N PHE A 368 -28.14 -5.03 19.10
CA PHE A 368 -28.40 -5.36 17.67
C PHE A 368 -29.18 -6.66 17.43
N SER A 369 -29.33 -7.52 18.44
CA SER A 369 -30.01 -8.82 18.35
C SER A 369 -31.29 -8.87 19.18
N LYS A 370 -32.40 -9.30 18.56
CA LYS A 370 -33.64 -9.69 19.27
C LYS A 370 -33.37 -10.95 20.10
N GLY A 371 -33.16 -10.77 21.39
CA GLY A 371 -32.88 -11.83 22.36
C GLY A 371 -31.75 -11.39 23.27
N GLY A 372 -32.08 -10.78 24.41
CA GLY A 372 -31.11 -10.29 25.38
C GLY A 372 -30.09 -11.36 25.75
N VAL A 373 -28.83 -10.97 25.84
CA VAL A 373 -27.81 -11.79 26.50
C VAL A 373 -27.89 -11.41 27.97
N THR A 374 -28.33 -12.35 28.82
CA THR A 374 -28.16 -12.23 30.26
C THR A 374 -26.68 -12.28 30.58
N ALA A 375 -26.22 -11.28 31.35
CA ALA A 375 -24.95 -11.12 32.08
C ALA A 375 -23.71 -11.84 31.53
N ALA A 376 -22.61 -11.09 31.40
CA ALA A 376 -21.27 -11.64 31.21
C ALA A 376 -21.04 -12.82 32.17
N THR A 377 -21.04 -14.04 31.64
CA THR A 377 -20.44 -15.16 32.36
C THR A 377 -18.98 -14.79 32.53
N PRO A 378 -18.47 -14.69 33.76
CA PRO A 378 -17.03 -14.54 33.97
C PRO A 378 -16.36 -15.65 33.17
N ILE A 379 -15.37 -15.30 32.35
CA ILE A 379 -14.46 -16.29 31.78
C ILE A 379 -13.73 -16.86 32.99
N THR A 380 -14.24 -17.95 33.56
CA THR A 380 -13.46 -18.77 34.47
C THR A 380 -12.32 -19.32 33.64
N PRO A 381 -11.04 -19.02 33.96
CA PRO A 381 -9.93 -19.75 33.37
C PRO A 381 -10.20 -21.24 33.52
N PHE A 382 -9.80 -22.04 32.54
CA PHE A 382 -9.78 -23.49 32.69
C PHE A 382 -9.09 -23.81 34.02
N GLU A 383 -9.83 -24.30 35.02
CA GLU A 383 -9.21 -24.77 36.24
C GLU A 383 -8.27 -25.89 35.80
N LYS A 384 -6.97 -25.70 36.00
CA LYS A 384 -5.99 -26.79 36.01
C LYS A 384 -6.36 -27.70 37.18
N GLY A 385 -7.34 -28.58 36.96
CA GLY A 385 -7.62 -29.69 37.85
C GLY A 385 -6.36 -30.53 37.95
N GLY A 386 -5.70 -30.46 39.10
CA GLY A 386 -4.54 -31.27 39.43
C GLY A 386 -4.88 -32.75 39.39
N GLY A 387 -3.98 -33.53 38.81
CA GLY A 387 -4.08 -34.99 38.76
C GLY A 387 -3.37 -35.52 37.53
N ALA A 388 -2.14 -35.99 37.74
CA ALA A 388 -1.38 -36.71 36.74
C ALA A 388 -2.22 -37.87 36.17
N ASN A 389 -2.49 -37.85 34.87
CA ASN A 389 -2.60 -39.05 34.04
C ASN A 389 -2.32 -38.71 32.57
N ALA A 390 -1.67 -39.67 31.92
CA ALA A 390 -0.98 -39.63 30.63
C ALA A 390 -1.82 -39.15 29.41
N PRO A 391 -1.18 -38.80 28.28
CA PRO A 391 -1.87 -38.38 27.07
C PRO A 391 -2.48 -39.60 26.36
N GLY A 392 -3.76 -39.83 26.56
CA GLY A 392 -4.55 -40.83 25.86
C GLY A 392 -6.04 -40.56 26.09
N ASP A 393 -6.81 -40.56 25.01
CA ASP A 393 -8.27 -40.37 24.95
C ASP A 393 -8.83 -38.97 25.27
N LEU A 394 -8.84 -38.12 24.24
CA LEU A 394 -9.86 -37.08 24.05
C LEU A 394 -10.99 -37.54 23.10
N THR A 395 -11.21 -38.85 22.98
CA THR A 395 -12.42 -39.40 22.38
C THR A 395 -13.32 -39.95 23.49
N ALA A 396 -14.56 -39.46 23.54
CA ALA A 396 -15.63 -39.88 24.46
C ALA A 396 -15.70 -39.16 25.83
N GLY A 397 -15.97 -37.85 25.78
CA GLY A 397 -16.59 -37.11 26.88
C GLY A 397 -17.41 -35.97 26.28
N GLY A 398 -18.71 -36.18 26.12
CA GLY A 398 -19.62 -35.29 25.38
C GLY A 398 -19.85 -33.93 26.04
N ALA A 399 -18.87 -33.02 25.97
CA ALA A 399 -19.15 -31.60 26.00
C ALA A 399 -19.71 -31.22 24.63
N SER A 400 -21.04 -31.29 24.47
CA SER A 400 -21.69 -30.72 23.29
C SER A 400 -21.29 -29.25 23.21
N VAL A 401 -20.41 -28.91 22.26
CA VAL A 401 -20.15 -27.51 21.92
C VAL A 401 -21.53 -26.91 21.61
N PRO A 402 -22.01 -25.92 22.37
CA PRO A 402 -23.27 -25.28 22.05
C PRO A 402 -23.16 -24.84 20.58
N PRO A 403 -24.11 -25.21 19.70
CA PRO A 403 -23.97 -25.00 18.25
C PRO A 403 -23.81 -23.53 17.84
N ALA A 404 -23.94 -22.62 18.80
CA ALA A 404 -23.90 -21.18 18.65
C ALA A 404 -22.64 -20.50 19.22
N VAL A 405 -21.51 -21.19 19.46
CA VAL A 405 -20.26 -20.54 19.95
C VAL A 405 -19.03 -21.02 19.16
N ILE A 406 -18.11 -20.12 18.86
CA ILE A 406 -16.75 -20.41 18.40
C ILE A 406 -15.84 -20.41 19.63
N ARG A 407 -15.23 -21.54 19.94
CA ARG A 407 -14.37 -21.70 21.12
C ARG A 407 -12.91 -21.78 20.70
N ILE A 408 -12.07 -20.92 21.27
CA ILE A 408 -10.62 -20.89 21.07
C ILE A 408 -9.97 -21.29 22.39
N HIS A 409 -9.06 -22.27 22.35
CA HIS A 409 -8.36 -22.77 23.53
C HIS A 409 -6.86 -22.52 23.43
N ASN A 410 -6.30 -21.87 24.45
CA ASN A 410 -4.88 -21.64 24.66
C ASN A 410 -4.17 -21.05 23.42
N ALA A 411 -4.70 -19.94 22.90
CA ALA A 411 -4.11 -19.22 21.78
C ALA A 411 -2.81 -18.52 22.18
N ARG A 412 -1.74 -18.77 21.42
CA ARG A 412 -0.38 -18.25 21.67
C ARG A 412 0.26 -17.55 20.48
N GLU A 413 -0.46 -17.46 19.36
CA GLU A 413 0.02 -16.75 18.19
C GLU A 413 0.49 -15.33 18.55
N HIS A 414 1.67 -14.95 18.07
CA HIS A 414 2.34 -13.67 18.33
C HIS A 414 2.40 -13.23 19.81
N ASN A 415 1.58 -12.25 20.21
CA ASN A 415 1.61 -11.63 21.54
C ASN A 415 0.61 -12.26 22.53
N LEU A 416 -0.17 -13.25 22.09
CA LEU A 416 -1.17 -13.89 22.95
C LEU A 416 -0.49 -14.83 23.96
N LYS A 417 -0.94 -14.78 25.22
CA LYS A 417 -0.32 -15.50 26.34
C LYS A 417 -1.15 -16.69 26.79
N GLY A 418 -1.56 -17.54 25.85
CA GLY A 418 -2.42 -18.69 26.13
C GLY A 418 -3.85 -18.28 26.43
N VAL A 419 -4.47 -17.57 25.49
CA VAL A 419 -5.82 -16.99 25.67
C VAL A 419 -6.90 -18.03 25.33
N ASP A 420 -7.82 -18.24 26.27
CA ASP A 420 -9.07 -18.98 26.07
C ASP A 420 -10.22 -18.00 25.85
N VAL A 421 -11.00 -18.18 24.78
CA VAL A 421 -12.14 -17.30 24.49
C VAL A 421 -13.29 -18.02 23.77
N ASP A 422 -14.51 -17.71 24.21
CA ASP A 422 -15.76 -18.14 23.60
C ASP A 422 -16.44 -16.97 22.88
N ILE A 423 -16.63 -17.07 21.57
CA ILE A 423 -17.24 -16.04 20.72
C ILE A 423 -18.63 -16.51 20.26
N PRO A 424 -19.72 -15.80 20.61
CA PRO A 424 -21.06 -16.21 20.22
C PRO A 424 -21.29 -16.05 18.71
N ARG A 425 -21.83 -17.10 18.08
CA ARG A 425 -22.25 -17.11 16.67
C ARG A 425 -23.56 -16.34 16.50
N ASN A 426 -23.75 -15.78 15.30
CA ASN A 426 -24.94 -15.01 14.93
C ASN A 426 -25.19 -13.78 15.84
N ARG A 427 -24.13 -13.26 16.46
CA ARG A 427 -24.16 -12.06 17.30
C ARG A 427 -23.10 -11.08 16.80
N PHE A 428 -23.43 -9.79 16.90
CA PHE A 428 -22.45 -8.74 16.66
C PHE A 428 -21.47 -8.70 17.83
N THR A 429 -20.25 -9.19 17.60
CA THR A 429 -19.20 -9.27 18.62
C THR A 429 -18.07 -8.33 18.25
N VAL A 430 -17.64 -7.51 19.21
CA VAL A 430 -16.51 -6.59 19.03
C VAL A 430 -15.36 -7.07 19.91
N VAL A 431 -14.17 -7.25 19.32
CA VAL A 431 -12.94 -7.51 20.06
C VAL A 431 -12.27 -6.17 20.35
N THR A 432 -12.24 -5.78 21.63
CA THR A 432 -11.69 -4.50 22.09
C THR A 432 -10.42 -4.70 22.93
N GLY A 433 -9.66 -3.61 23.14
CA GLY A 433 -8.40 -3.59 23.90
C GLY A 433 -7.36 -2.61 23.34
N VAL A 434 -6.33 -2.30 24.13
CA VAL A 434 -5.22 -1.38 23.77
C VAL A 434 -4.40 -1.87 22.57
N SER A 435 -3.68 -0.97 21.91
CA SER A 435 -2.79 -1.37 20.81
C SER A 435 -1.77 -2.43 21.26
N GLY A 436 -1.44 -3.38 20.38
CA GLY A 436 -0.57 -4.51 20.71
C GLY A 436 -1.18 -5.62 21.58
N SER A 437 -2.40 -5.48 22.12
CA SER A 437 -3.02 -6.50 23.00
C SER A 437 -3.39 -7.84 22.33
N GLY A 438 -3.13 -8.01 21.04
CA GLY A 438 -3.43 -9.24 20.29
C GLY A 438 -4.81 -9.30 19.63
N LYS A 439 -5.54 -8.17 19.51
CA LYS A 439 -6.88 -8.13 18.86
C LYS A 439 -6.83 -8.63 17.41
N SER A 440 -5.94 -8.05 16.61
CA SER A 440 -5.77 -8.42 15.20
C SER A 440 -5.26 -9.84 15.08
N THR A 441 -4.40 -10.27 15.99
CA THR A 441 -3.93 -11.66 16.05
C THR A 441 -5.06 -12.65 16.31
N LEU A 442 -5.95 -12.34 17.25
CA LEU A 442 -7.11 -13.17 17.51
C LEU A 442 -8.06 -13.24 16.28
N ALA A 443 -8.31 -12.09 15.65
CA ALA A 443 -9.27 -11.98 14.55
C ALA A 443 -8.76 -12.51 13.20
N PHE A 444 -7.55 -12.13 12.80
CA PHE A 444 -6.99 -12.41 11.48
C PHE A 444 -6.05 -13.63 11.51
N ASP A 445 -5.06 -13.60 12.39
CA ASP A 445 -4.01 -14.63 12.41
C ASP A 445 -4.51 -15.97 12.96
N ILE A 446 -5.54 -15.95 13.82
CA ILE A 446 -6.13 -17.17 14.40
C ILE A 446 -7.48 -17.49 13.74
N LEU A 447 -8.51 -16.67 13.95
CA LEU A 447 -9.87 -16.98 13.49
C LEU A 447 -9.94 -17.06 11.96
N PHE A 448 -9.53 -16.00 11.25
CA PHE A 448 -9.60 -16.00 9.79
C PHE A 448 -8.68 -17.05 9.18
N ALA A 449 -7.43 -17.18 9.65
CA ALA A 449 -6.50 -18.18 9.14
C ALA A 449 -7.05 -19.62 9.30
N GLU A 450 -7.59 -19.95 10.47
CA GLU A 450 -8.14 -21.28 10.72
C GLU A 450 -9.44 -21.53 9.94
N GLY A 451 -10.32 -20.54 9.84
CA GLY A 451 -11.57 -20.65 9.08
C GLY A 451 -11.32 -20.78 7.58
N GLN A 452 -10.35 -20.04 7.04
CA GLN A 452 -9.91 -20.15 5.65
C GLN A 452 -9.24 -21.50 5.39
N ARG A 453 -8.34 -21.95 6.26
CA ARG A 453 -7.67 -23.25 6.15
C ARG A 453 -8.69 -24.40 6.09
N ARG A 454 -9.64 -24.44 7.04
CA ARG A 454 -10.70 -25.47 7.07
C ARG A 454 -11.59 -25.43 5.82
N TYR A 455 -11.90 -24.24 5.32
CA TYR A 455 -12.65 -24.11 4.08
C TYR A 455 -11.87 -24.65 2.88
N LEU A 456 -10.59 -24.31 2.74
CA LEU A 456 -9.74 -24.80 1.65
C LEU A 456 -9.51 -26.31 1.72
N GLU A 457 -9.42 -26.88 2.92
CA GLU A 457 -9.36 -28.33 3.14
C GLU A 457 -10.63 -29.06 2.69
N SER A 458 -11.77 -28.37 2.68
CA SER A 458 -13.03 -28.92 2.16
C SER A 458 -13.12 -28.95 0.63
N LEU A 459 -12.25 -28.23 -0.09
CA LEU A 459 -12.22 -28.22 -1.55
C LEU A 459 -11.63 -29.52 -2.11
N ASN A 460 -11.93 -29.82 -3.38
CA ASN A 460 -11.39 -31.00 -4.06
C ASN A 460 -9.86 -30.87 -4.30
N ALA A 461 -9.19 -32.01 -4.53
CA ALA A 461 -7.73 -32.06 -4.67
C ALA A 461 -7.20 -31.21 -5.84
N TYR A 462 -7.99 -31.07 -6.92
CA TYR A 462 -7.64 -30.23 -8.07
C TYR A 462 -7.64 -28.73 -7.72
N ALA A 463 -8.66 -28.24 -7.02
CA ALA A 463 -8.74 -26.84 -6.61
C ALA A 463 -7.65 -26.46 -5.59
N ARG A 464 -7.24 -27.39 -4.72
CA ARG A 464 -6.14 -27.18 -3.77
C ARG A 464 -4.78 -26.96 -4.44
N GLN A 465 -4.60 -27.37 -5.70
CA GLN A 465 -3.35 -27.11 -6.44
C GLN A 465 -3.15 -25.63 -6.77
N PHE A 466 -4.24 -24.85 -6.83
CA PHE A 466 -4.21 -23.43 -7.20
C PHE A 466 -4.28 -22.48 -6.00
N VAL A 467 -4.47 -23.01 -4.78
CA VAL A 467 -4.62 -22.20 -3.57
C VAL A 467 -3.67 -22.68 -2.49
N GLN A 468 -2.73 -21.82 -2.08
CA GLN A 468 -1.87 -22.10 -0.94
C GLN A 468 -2.67 -21.91 0.36
N PRO A 469 -2.80 -22.94 1.20
CA PRO A 469 -3.44 -22.78 2.50
C PRO A 469 -2.57 -21.90 3.41
N SER A 470 -3.22 -21.10 4.24
CA SER A 470 -2.57 -20.31 5.29
C SER A 470 -1.85 -21.23 6.29
N ALA A 471 -0.77 -20.72 6.90
CA ALA A 471 -0.07 -21.43 7.96
C ALA A 471 -1.04 -21.75 9.12
N ARG A 472 -0.84 -22.90 9.77
CA ARG A 472 -1.66 -23.28 10.92
C ARG A 472 -1.28 -22.37 12.10
N PRO A 473 -2.25 -21.68 12.74
CA PRO A 473 -1.96 -20.83 13.89
C PRO A 473 -1.53 -21.64 15.11
N ASP A 474 -0.72 -21.04 15.99
CA ASP A 474 -0.31 -21.57 17.29
C ASP A 474 -1.46 -21.43 18.31
N VAL A 475 -2.31 -22.43 18.28
CA VAL A 475 -3.47 -22.61 19.16
C VAL A 475 -3.67 -24.11 19.39
N ASP A 476 -4.06 -24.50 20.59
CA ASP A 476 -4.26 -25.92 20.90
C ASP A 476 -5.48 -26.47 20.16
N ALA A 477 -6.60 -25.75 20.22
CA ALA A 477 -7.82 -26.14 19.54
C ALA A 477 -8.77 -24.96 19.26
N ILE A 478 -9.50 -25.07 18.14
CA ILE A 478 -10.62 -24.19 17.80
C ILE A 478 -11.83 -25.03 17.42
N PHE A 479 -12.99 -24.73 18.01
CA PHE A 479 -14.24 -25.45 17.77
C PHE A 479 -15.32 -24.51 17.23
N GLY A 480 -16.19 -25.03 16.38
CA GLY A 480 -17.38 -24.30 15.90
C GLY A 480 -17.11 -23.17 14.89
N ILE A 481 -15.90 -23.06 14.32
CA ILE A 481 -15.57 -22.01 13.36
C ILE A 481 -16.20 -22.26 11.98
N PRO A 482 -17.01 -21.32 11.43
CA PRO A 482 -17.54 -21.41 10.07
C PRO A 482 -16.50 -20.97 9.02
N PRO A 483 -16.78 -21.08 7.70
CA PRO A 483 -16.00 -20.38 6.69
C PRO A 483 -15.96 -18.87 7.00
N THR A 484 -14.76 -18.30 6.99
CA THR A 484 -14.51 -16.91 7.41
C THR A 484 -14.13 -16.04 6.23
N VAL A 485 -14.65 -14.80 6.23
CA VAL A 485 -14.22 -13.73 5.33
C VAL A 485 -13.66 -12.61 6.19
N ALA A 486 -12.43 -12.20 5.91
CA ALA A 486 -11.80 -11.03 6.51
C ALA A 486 -11.79 -9.88 5.50
N ILE A 487 -12.17 -8.68 5.97
CA ILE A 487 -12.05 -7.44 5.22
C ILE A 487 -10.99 -6.61 5.94
N GLU A 488 -9.79 -6.52 5.35
CA GLU A 488 -8.67 -5.77 5.90
C GLU A 488 -8.61 -4.35 5.35
N GLN A 489 -8.04 -3.42 6.11
CA GLN A 489 -7.77 -2.04 5.68
C GLN A 489 -6.53 -1.90 4.77
N ARG A 490 -5.99 -3.01 4.23
CA ARG A 490 -4.83 -2.91 3.33
C ARG A 490 -5.27 -2.24 2.03
N THR A 491 -4.67 -1.08 1.74
CA THR A 491 -4.64 -0.54 0.38
C THR A 491 -3.87 -1.52 -0.48
N SER A 492 -4.59 -2.40 -1.19
CA SER A 492 -4.05 -3.15 -2.32
C SER A 492 -3.29 -2.13 -3.17
N ARG A 493 -1.96 -2.29 -3.32
CA ARG A 493 -1.11 -1.34 -4.05
C ARG A 493 -1.72 -1.11 -5.43
N GLY A 494 -2.45 -0.01 -5.56
CA GLY A 494 -3.11 0.38 -6.79
C GLY A 494 -2.05 0.95 -7.70
N GLY A 495 -1.55 0.16 -8.64
CA GLY A 495 -0.90 0.75 -9.80
C GLY A 495 -1.92 1.59 -10.57
N ARG A 496 -1.49 2.49 -11.46
CA ARG A 496 -2.40 3.26 -12.34
C ARG A 496 -3.34 2.39 -13.20
N LYS A 497 -3.13 1.08 -13.24
CA LYS A 497 -3.96 0.08 -13.92
C LYS A 497 -5.02 -0.58 -13.02
N SER A 498 -4.96 -0.36 -11.70
CA SER A 498 -5.93 -0.88 -10.74
C SER A 498 -7.10 0.09 -10.62
N THR A 499 -8.18 -0.21 -11.33
CA THR A 499 -9.44 0.54 -11.28
C THR A 499 -10.45 -0.18 -10.38
N VAL A 500 -11.51 0.52 -9.97
CA VAL A 500 -12.66 -0.09 -9.28
C VAL A 500 -13.17 -1.30 -10.07
N GLY A 501 -13.27 -1.19 -11.40
CA GLY A 501 -13.70 -2.28 -12.26
C GLY A 501 -12.79 -3.50 -12.21
N THR A 502 -11.47 -3.32 -12.06
CA THR A 502 -10.54 -4.45 -11.89
C THR A 502 -10.61 -5.05 -10.49
N LEU A 503 -10.71 -4.23 -9.44
CA LEU A 503 -10.70 -4.70 -8.06
C LEU A 503 -12.01 -5.40 -7.65
N THR A 504 -13.12 -4.98 -8.26
CA THR A 504 -14.43 -5.61 -8.10
C THR A 504 -14.71 -6.71 -9.11
N GLU A 505 -13.74 -7.03 -9.98
CA GLU A 505 -13.87 -8.02 -11.06
C GLU A 505 -14.95 -7.70 -12.12
N ILE A 506 -15.64 -6.55 -12.01
CA ILE A 506 -16.63 -6.05 -12.98
C ILE A 506 -16.05 -5.98 -14.39
N GLN A 507 -14.75 -5.69 -14.51
CA GLN A 507 -14.04 -5.65 -15.79
C GLN A 507 -14.15 -6.97 -16.57
N HIS A 508 -14.19 -8.13 -15.90
CA HIS A 508 -14.34 -9.42 -16.56
C HIS A 508 -15.73 -9.60 -17.17
N PHE A 509 -16.76 -9.16 -16.44
CA PHE A 509 -18.13 -9.16 -16.94
C PHE A 509 -18.31 -8.21 -18.11
N LEU A 510 -17.73 -7.00 -18.02
CA LEU A 510 -17.73 -6.04 -19.13
C LEU A 510 -17.07 -6.62 -20.38
N ARG A 511 -15.92 -7.29 -20.25
CA ARG A 511 -15.25 -7.96 -21.39
C ARG A 511 -16.15 -9.01 -22.03
N LEU A 512 -16.83 -9.82 -21.23
CA LEU A 512 -17.77 -10.84 -21.74
C LEU A 512 -18.96 -10.20 -22.46
N LEU A 513 -19.52 -9.12 -21.90
CA LEU A 513 -20.62 -8.37 -22.51
C LEU A 513 -20.19 -7.80 -23.87
N TYR A 514 -19.02 -7.19 -23.96
CA TYR A 514 -18.49 -6.68 -25.24
C TYR A 514 -18.29 -7.78 -26.28
N VAL A 515 -17.81 -8.96 -25.89
CA VAL A 515 -17.65 -10.09 -26.82
C VAL A 515 -18.99 -10.66 -27.28
N LYS A 516 -20.00 -10.68 -26.40
CA LYS A 516 -21.30 -11.30 -26.69
C LYS A 516 -22.29 -10.38 -27.39
N LEU A 517 -22.26 -9.08 -27.06
CA LEU A 517 -23.24 -8.09 -27.50
C LEU A 517 -22.63 -7.02 -28.41
N GLY A 518 -21.30 -6.90 -28.45
CA GLY A 518 -20.62 -5.89 -29.24
C GLY A 518 -20.69 -6.20 -30.74
N THR A 519 -21.21 -5.26 -31.51
CA THR A 519 -21.11 -5.28 -32.97
C THR A 519 -19.73 -4.79 -33.38
N GLN A 520 -18.93 -5.65 -34.00
CA GLN A 520 -17.64 -5.25 -34.56
C GLN A 520 -17.87 -4.38 -35.79
N HIS A 521 -17.12 -3.28 -35.90
CA HIS A 521 -17.14 -2.40 -37.07
C HIS A 521 -15.73 -2.33 -37.66
N CYS A 522 -15.65 -2.15 -38.97
CA CYS A 522 -14.37 -1.87 -39.63
C CYS A 522 -13.80 -0.54 -39.11
N PRO A 523 -12.52 -0.46 -38.72
CA PRO A 523 -11.91 0.76 -38.20
C PRO A 523 -11.79 1.88 -39.26
N ASP A 524 -11.71 1.52 -40.55
CA ASP A 524 -11.51 2.48 -41.63
C ASP A 524 -12.82 3.04 -42.19
N CYS A 525 -13.85 2.19 -42.28
CA CYS A 525 -15.13 2.56 -42.92
C CYS A 525 -16.36 2.52 -41.99
N ALA A 526 -16.19 2.13 -40.73
CA ALA A 526 -17.27 2.04 -39.72
C ALA A 526 -18.48 1.18 -40.14
N VAL A 527 -18.30 0.25 -41.08
CA VAL A 527 -19.33 -0.71 -41.50
C VAL A 527 -19.34 -1.92 -40.55
N PRO A 528 -20.52 -2.42 -40.11
CA PRO A 528 -20.60 -3.60 -39.27
C PRO A 528 -20.03 -4.84 -39.97
N ILE A 529 -19.24 -5.62 -39.24
CA ILE A 529 -18.67 -6.89 -39.73
C ILE A 529 -19.75 -7.96 -39.66
N GLU A 530 -20.10 -8.52 -40.82
CA GLU A 530 -21.12 -9.56 -40.97
C GLU A 530 -20.53 -10.85 -41.55
N PRO A 531 -21.08 -12.03 -41.22
CA PRO A 531 -20.68 -13.29 -41.85
C PRO A 531 -21.00 -13.27 -43.36
N GLN A 532 -19.99 -13.50 -44.20
CA GLN A 532 -20.15 -13.55 -45.65
C GLN A 532 -20.00 -14.98 -46.15
N ARG A 533 -20.93 -15.43 -47.00
CA ARG A 533 -20.78 -16.70 -47.75
C ARG A 533 -19.83 -16.49 -48.92
N GLU A 534 -19.13 -17.53 -49.35
CA GLU A 534 -18.21 -17.45 -50.50
C GLU A 534 -18.88 -16.87 -51.76
N GLU A 535 -20.14 -17.26 -52.00
CA GLU A 535 -20.96 -16.72 -53.10
C GLU A 535 -21.21 -15.21 -52.98
N ALA A 536 -21.41 -14.70 -51.76
CA ALA A 536 -21.62 -13.29 -51.50
C ALA A 536 -20.32 -12.49 -51.73
N ILE A 537 -19.16 -13.08 -51.37
CA ILE A 537 -17.85 -12.48 -51.63
C ILE A 537 -17.58 -12.44 -53.14
N ALA A 538 -17.83 -13.54 -53.86
CA ALA A 538 -17.67 -13.59 -55.31
C ALA A 538 -18.58 -12.57 -56.03
N ALA A 539 -19.86 -12.49 -55.64
CA ALA A 539 -20.81 -11.52 -56.19
C ALA A 539 -20.36 -10.07 -55.92
N ARG A 540 -19.81 -9.79 -54.73
CA ARG A 540 -19.26 -8.48 -54.41
C ARG A 540 -18.06 -8.13 -55.27
N ILE A 541 -17.12 -9.06 -55.47
CA ILE A 541 -15.95 -8.84 -56.33
C ILE A 541 -16.38 -8.59 -57.78
N LEU A 542 -17.30 -9.39 -58.32
CA LEU A 542 -17.85 -9.22 -59.67
C LEU A 542 -18.56 -7.87 -59.86
N ARG A 543 -19.20 -7.35 -58.81
CA ARG A 543 -19.88 -6.05 -58.83
C ARG A 543 -18.91 -4.88 -58.71
N ASP A 544 -18.03 -4.92 -57.71
CA ASP A 544 -17.21 -3.77 -57.30
C ASP A 544 -15.94 -3.64 -58.17
N TRP A 545 -15.46 -4.76 -58.75
CA TRP A 545 -14.20 -4.83 -59.51
C TRP A 545 -14.37 -5.19 -61.00
N ARG A 546 -15.60 -5.16 -61.54
CA ARG A 546 -15.88 -5.49 -62.95
C ARG A 546 -14.95 -4.75 -63.93
N GLY A 547 -14.29 -5.49 -64.80
CA GLY A 547 -13.39 -4.98 -65.83
C GLY A 547 -12.01 -4.56 -65.34
N LYS A 548 -11.70 -4.70 -64.05
CA LYS A 548 -10.38 -4.37 -63.47
C LYS A 548 -9.51 -5.63 -63.32
N HIS A 549 -8.19 -5.48 -63.43
CA HIS A 549 -7.22 -6.52 -63.08
C HIS A 549 -6.99 -6.51 -61.56
N ILE A 550 -7.28 -7.61 -60.88
CA ILE A 550 -7.12 -7.74 -59.42
C ILE A 550 -6.20 -8.91 -59.06
N GLY A 551 -5.62 -8.85 -57.87
CA GLY A 551 -4.90 -9.94 -57.23
C GLY A 551 -5.68 -10.45 -56.01
N LEU A 552 -5.82 -11.77 -55.90
CA LEU A 552 -6.37 -12.43 -54.73
C LEU A 552 -5.23 -12.90 -53.83
N MET A 553 -5.23 -12.39 -52.60
CA MET A 553 -4.21 -12.65 -51.60
C MET A 553 -4.79 -13.45 -50.44
N ALA A 554 -4.08 -14.49 -50.00
CA ALA A 554 -4.41 -15.21 -48.78
C ALA A 554 -3.49 -14.73 -47.63
N PRO A 555 -4.03 -14.08 -46.57
CA PRO A 555 -3.22 -13.61 -45.45
C PRO A 555 -2.74 -14.80 -44.61
N LEU A 556 -1.44 -15.04 -44.60
CA LEU A 556 -0.82 -16.12 -43.82
C LEU A 556 -0.38 -15.63 -42.43
N VAL A 557 0.04 -14.36 -42.33
CA VAL A 557 0.49 -13.70 -41.10
C VAL A 557 -0.03 -12.27 -41.09
N VAL A 558 -0.59 -11.82 -39.98
CA VAL A 558 -1.11 -10.44 -39.80
C VAL A 558 -0.50 -9.83 -38.55
N ALA A 559 0.32 -8.79 -38.70
CA ALA A 559 0.94 -8.01 -37.62
C ALA A 559 1.56 -8.87 -36.49
N ARG A 560 2.41 -9.84 -36.86
CA ARG A 560 3.10 -10.72 -35.88
C ARG A 560 4.60 -10.70 -36.02
N LYS A 561 5.31 -10.78 -34.89
CA LYS A 561 6.77 -10.86 -34.84
C LYS A 561 7.27 -12.25 -35.19
N GLY A 562 8.31 -12.34 -36.03
CA GLY A 562 8.90 -13.63 -36.41
C GLY A 562 9.79 -13.58 -37.64
N VAL A 563 10.49 -14.69 -37.92
CA VAL A 563 11.45 -14.81 -39.03
C VAL A 563 10.84 -15.50 -40.27
N TYR A 564 9.79 -16.31 -40.07
CA TYR A 564 8.94 -16.92 -41.12
C TYR A 564 9.65 -17.69 -42.25
N THR A 565 10.85 -18.22 -42.02
CA THR A 565 11.62 -19.00 -43.02
C THR A 565 10.92 -20.28 -43.46
N ASP A 566 10.25 -20.98 -42.53
CA ASP A 566 9.57 -22.25 -42.86
C ASP A 566 8.30 -22.01 -43.67
N LEU A 567 7.65 -20.86 -43.48
CA LEU A 567 6.52 -20.42 -44.28
C LEU A 567 6.92 -20.18 -45.74
N ALA A 568 8.08 -19.55 -45.96
CA ALA A 568 8.62 -19.33 -47.30
C ALA A 568 9.00 -20.63 -48.01
N LYS A 569 9.62 -21.58 -47.29
CA LYS A 569 9.92 -22.93 -47.80
C LYS A 569 8.64 -23.68 -48.17
N TRP A 570 7.61 -23.59 -47.33
CA TRP A 570 6.30 -24.19 -47.59
C TRP A 570 5.67 -23.60 -48.87
N ALA A 571 5.68 -22.27 -49.03
CA ALA A 571 5.15 -21.61 -50.21
C ALA A 571 5.92 -22.01 -51.48
N ALA A 572 7.26 -22.07 -51.42
CA ALA A 572 8.09 -22.56 -52.52
C ALA A 572 7.76 -24.02 -52.88
N GLY A 573 7.58 -24.90 -51.89
CA GLY A 573 7.21 -26.30 -52.09
C GLY A 573 5.82 -26.49 -52.72
N LYS A 574 4.94 -25.49 -52.61
CA LYS A 574 3.63 -25.44 -53.27
C LYS A 574 3.64 -24.75 -54.63
N GLY A 575 4.82 -24.33 -55.11
CA GLY A 575 4.99 -23.72 -56.44
C GLY A 575 4.88 -22.20 -56.49
N PHE A 576 4.78 -21.52 -55.34
CA PHE A 576 4.69 -20.06 -55.30
C PHE A 576 6.08 -19.42 -55.35
N SER A 577 6.30 -18.56 -56.34
CA SER A 577 7.59 -17.89 -56.56
C SER A 577 7.83 -16.70 -55.63
N HIS A 578 6.77 -16.05 -55.15
CA HIS A 578 6.83 -14.84 -54.33
C HIS A 578 5.79 -14.89 -53.19
N LEU A 579 6.11 -14.20 -52.10
CA LEU A 579 5.18 -13.82 -51.03
C LEU A 579 5.19 -12.30 -50.91
N ARG A 580 4.04 -11.70 -50.59
CA ARG A 580 3.98 -10.27 -50.31
C ARG A 580 4.17 -10.05 -48.81
N VAL A 581 5.26 -9.37 -48.44
CA VAL A 581 5.64 -9.10 -47.06
C VAL A 581 5.66 -7.59 -46.85
N ASP A 582 4.89 -7.10 -45.88
CA ASP A 582 4.75 -5.67 -45.55
C ASP A 582 4.51 -4.79 -46.79
N GLY A 583 3.72 -5.31 -47.74
CA GLY A 583 3.36 -4.63 -48.99
C GLY A 583 4.28 -4.92 -50.19
N ALA A 584 5.48 -5.49 -50.00
CA ALA A 584 6.46 -5.77 -51.06
C ALA A 584 6.53 -7.25 -51.45
N PHE A 585 6.67 -7.55 -52.75
CA PHE A 585 6.83 -8.93 -53.24
C PHE A 585 8.27 -9.42 -53.07
N LEU A 586 8.46 -10.43 -52.22
CA LEU A 586 9.76 -11.02 -51.93
C LEU A 586 9.83 -12.46 -52.49
N PRO A 587 10.96 -12.88 -53.08
CA PRO A 587 11.09 -14.21 -53.68
C PRO A 587 11.17 -15.29 -52.60
N THR A 588 10.47 -16.41 -52.80
CA THR A 588 10.47 -17.55 -51.86
C THR A 588 11.78 -18.34 -51.87
N GLY A 589 12.50 -18.35 -52.99
CA GLY A 589 13.78 -19.06 -53.14
C GLY A 589 14.97 -18.39 -52.43
N LYS A 590 15.17 -17.08 -52.64
CA LYS A 590 16.23 -16.29 -51.97
C LYS A 590 15.62 -15.46 -50.84
N TRP A 591 15.08 -16.15 -49.84
CA TRP A 591 14.31 -15.52 -48.76
C TRP A 591 15.15 -14.54 -47.92
N PRO A 592 14.74 -13.26 -47.80
CA PRO A 592 15.46 -12.29 -46.97
C PRO A 592 15.24 -12.54 -45.48
N ARG A 593 16.21 -12.12 -44.65
CA ARG A 593 16.12 -12.28 -43.19
C ARG A 593 15.23 -11.18 -42.60
N LEU A 594 13.99 -11.52 -42.29
CA LEU A 594 13.04 -10.63 -41.60
C LEU A 594 13.49 -10.36 -40.14
N ASP A 595 13.12 -9.20 -39.61
CA ASP A 595 13.48 -8.79 -38.25
C ASP A 595 12.55 -9.46 -37.23
N ARG A 596 13.12 -10.34 -36.40
CA ARG A 596 12.36 -11.09 -35.39
C ARG A 596 11.65 -10.22 -34.35
N PHE A 597 12.03 -8.95 -34.18
CA PHE A 597 11.46 -8.06 -33.16
C PHE A 597 10.41 -7.09 -33.71
N ARG A 598 10.25 -7.03 -35.04
CA ARG A 598 9.26 -6.21 -35.73
C ARG A 598 8.05 -7.05 -36.14
N GLU A 599 6.87 -6.44 -36.12
CA GLU A 599 5.66 -7.07 -36.64
C GLU A 599 5.67 -7.06 -38.17
N HIS A 600 5.36 -8.22 -38.74
CA HIS A 600 5.29 -8.42 -40.18
C HIS A 600 3.90 -8.93 -40.58
N SER A 601 3.44 -8.53 -41.76
CA SER A 601 2.27 -9.07 -42.44
C SER A 601 2.71 -9.79 -43.72
N ILE A 602 2.27 -11.04 -43.90
CA ILE A 602 2.67 -11.91 -45.01
C ILE A 602 1.42 -12.44 -45.72
N GLU A 603 1.35 -12.19 -47.01
CA GLU A 603 0.24 -12.51 -47.91
C GLU A 603 0.73 -13.43 -49.05
N LEU A 604 -0.04 -14.47 -49.37
CA LEU A 604 0.22 -15.40 -50.47
C LEU A 604 -0.54 -14.96 -51.72
N PRO A 605 0.14 -14.69 -52.85
CA PRO A 605 -0.51 -14.41 -54.13
C PRO A 605 -1.11 -15.69 -54.73
N VAL A 606 -2.43 -15.83 -54.65
CA VAL A 606 -3.14 -17.05 -55.10
C VAL A 606 -3.51 -16.97 -56.58
N ALA A 607 -3.95 -15.81 -57.05
CA ALA A 607 -4.25 -15.58 -58.45
C ALA A 607 -4.20 -14.08 -58.79
N ASP A 608 -3.92 -13.77 -60.04
CA ASP A 608 -4.16 -12.46 -60.65
C ASP A 608 -5.05 -12.66 -61.88
N LEU A 609 -6.15 -11.91 -61.98
CA LEU A 609 -7.12 -12.08 -63.06
C LEU A 609 -7.92 -10.81 -63.32
N VAL A 610 -8.38 -10.65 -64.56
CA VAL A 610 -9.30 -9.57 -64.95
C VAL A 610 -10.73 -10.03 -64.65
N VAL A 611 -11.47 -9.24 -63.88
CA VAL A 611 -12.82 -9.59 -63.43
C VAL A 611 -13.81 -9.39 -64.57
N THR A 612 -14.14 -10.45 -65.29
CA THR A 612 -15.17 -10.47 -66.36
C THR A 612 -16.21 -11.55 -66.10
N ALA A 613 -17.35 -11.48 -66.79
CA ALA A 613 -18.38 -12.51 -66.71
C ALA A 613 -17.89 -13.85 -67.27
N ASP A 614 -17.02 -13.82 -68.29
CA ASP A 614 -16.50 -15.03 -68.95
C ASP A 614 -15.52 -15.80 -68.05
N ASN A 615 -14.78 -15.10 -67.17
CA ASN A 615 -13.80 -15.68 -66.26
C ASN A 615 -14.35 -15.92 -64.84
N GLU A 616 -15.67 -15.93 -64.66
CA GLU A 616 -16.31 -16.11 -63.35
C GLU A 616 -15.95 -17.47 -62.70
N ALA A 617 -15.89 -18.54 -63.49
CA ALA A 617 -15.54 -19.87 -62.98
C ALA A 617 -14.10 -19.90 -62.42
N GLU A 618 -13.18 -19.20 -63.08
CA GLU A 618 -11.79 -19.07 -62.65
C GLU A 618 -11.67 -18.23 -61.38
N LEU A 619 -12.39 -17.10 -61.30
CA LEU A 619 -12.47 -16.26 -60.10
C LEU A 619 -12.96 -17.07 -58.89
N ARG A 620 -14.02 -17.88 -59.06
CA ARG A 620 -14.57 -18.72 -57.98
C ARG A 620 -13.57 -19.77 -57.51
N ALA A 621 -12.89 -20.45 -58.43
CA ALA A 621 -11.86 -21.42 -58.09
C ALA A 621 -10.65 -20.78 -57.39
N ALA A 622 -10.25 -19.58 -57.79
CA ALA A 622 -9.18 -18.83 -57.14
C ALA A 622 -9.60 -18.33 -55.75
N LEU A 623 -10.84 -17.85 -55.60
CA LEU A 623 -11.41 -17.40 -54.33
C LEU A 623 -11.48 -18.54 -53.29
N ALA A 624 -11.94 -19.72 -53.70
CA ALA A 624 -11.98 -20.89 -52.82
C ALA A 624 -10.57 -21.25 -52.30
N ARG A 625 -9.56 -21.26 -53.19
CA ARG A 625 -8.16 -21.50 -52.80
C ARG A 625 -7.62 -20.41 -51.87
N ALA A 626 -7.97 -19.15 -52.11
CA ALA A 626 -7.54 -18.03 -51.26
C ALA A 626 -8.12 -18.12 -49.85
N LEU A 627 -9.41 -18.46 -49.74
CA LEU A 627 -10.06 -18.70 -48.45
C LEU A 627 -9.49 -19.93 -47.74
N GLU A 628 -9.17 -21.01 -48.46
CA GLU A 628 -8.56 -22.21 -47.87
C GLU A 628 -7.20 -21.88 -47.24
N PHE A 629 -6.29 -21.25 -48.00
CA PHE A 629 -4.97 -20.87 -47.48
C PHE A 629 -5.04 -19.79 -46.39
N GLY A 630 -5.97 -18.84 -46.51
CA GLY A 630 -6.18 -17.74 -45.56
C GLY A 630 -7.11 -18.10 -44.40
N LYS A 631 -7.47 -19.39 -44.22
CA LYS A 631 -8.33 -19.89 -43.12
C LYS A 631 -9.65 -19.10 -42.98
N GLY A 632 -10.31 -18.84 -44.10
CA GLY A 632 -11.58 -18.11 -44.17
C GLY A 632 -11.43 -16.59 -44.36
N THR A 633 -10.22 -16.08 -44.56
CA THR A 633 -9.96 -14.67 -44.89
C THR A 633 -9.21 -14.55 -46.22
N LEU A 634 -9.49 -13.50 -46.98
CA LEU A 634 -8.77 -13.14 -48.21
C LEU A 634 -8.66 -11.61 -48.29
N GLN A 635 -7.69 -11.12 -49.05
CA GLN A 635 -7.57 -9.71 -49.40
C GLN A 635 -7.61 -9.54 -50.91
N VAL A 636 -8.27 -8.48 -51.37
CA VAL A 636 -8.30 -8.12 -52.79
C VAL A 636 -7.39 -6.92 -52.99
N ILE A 637 -6.47 -7.04 -53.95
CA ILE A 637 -5.54 -5.95 -54.27
C ILE A 637 -5.80 -5.53 -55.71
N GLY A 638 -5.89 -4.23 -55.97
CA GLY A 638 -6.13 -3.75 -57.33
C GLY A 638 -6.42 -2.25 -57.38
N PRO A 639 -6.42 -1.66 -58.60
CA PRO A 639 -6.17 -2.33 -59.89
C PRO A 639 -4.68 -2.61 -60.10
N LEU A 640 -4.34 -3.82 -60.58
CA LEU A 640 -2.96 -4.25 -60.86
C LEU A 640 -2.38 -3.73 -62.19
N ASP A 641 -3.17 -2.98 -62.96
CA ASP A 641 -2.77 -2.42 -64.26
C ASP A 641 -1.53 -1.50 -64.13
N GLU A 642 -1.40 -0.79 -63.01
CA GLU A 642 -0.24 0.04 -62.71
C GLU A 642 1.00 -0.77 -62.30
N LEU A 643 0.82 -1.90 -61.60
CA LEU A 643 1.91 -2.81 -61.26
C LEU A 643 2.49 -3.46 -62.52
N ALA A 644 1.63 -3.89 -63.45
CA ALA A 644 2.05 -4.44 -64.74
C ALA A 644 2.82 -3.41 -65.59
N ARG A 645 2.50 -2.12 -65.46
CA ARG A 645 3.21 -1.01 -66.12
C ARG A 645 4.53 -0.66 -65.42
N ALA A 646 4.57 -0.67 -64.09
CA ALA A 646 5.78 -0.42 -63.29
C ALA A 646 6.85 -1.52 -63.46
N ILE A 647 6.43 -2.79 -63.51
CA ILE A 647 7.32 -3.94 -63.76
C ILE A 647 7.96 -3.83 -65.16
N ARG A 648 7.21 -3.41 -66.19
CA ARG A 648 7.78 -3.16 -67.54
C ARG A 648 8.79 -2.02 -67.58
N GLN A 649 8.76 -1.12 -66.61
CA GLN A 649 9.69 0.01 -66.47
C GLN A 649 10.85 -0.27 -65.50
N GLY A 650 11.01 -1.52 -65.02
CA GLY A 650 12.12 -1.92 -64.15
C GLY A 650 12.00 -1.48 -62.70
N LYS A 651 10.81 -1.08 -62.23
CA LYS A 651 10.54 -0.74 -60.82
C LYS A 651 9.75 -1.86 -60.15
N ASN A 652 10.25 -2.35 -59.01
CA ASN A 652 9.62 -3.44 -58.23
C ASN A 652 8.56 -2.95 -57.21
N GLU A 653 8.26 -1.65 -57.19
CA GLU A 653 7.34 -1.07 -56.21
C GLU A 653 6.28 -0.21 -56.92
N ALA A 654 5.01 -0.61 -56.78
CA ALA A 654 3.85 0.23 -57.04
C ALA A 654 3.01 0.28 -55.75
N ARG A 655 2.55 1.48 -55.36
CA ARG A 655 1.65 1.68 -54.21
C ARG A 655 0.25 1.21 -54.61
N LEU A 656 -0.05 -0.06 -54.36
CA LEU A 656 -1.36 -0.64 -54.65
C LEU A 656 -2.31 -0.42 -53.47
N GLU A 657 -3.54 0.03 -53.76
CA GLU A 657 -4.61 0.12 -52.78
C GLU A 657 -5.03 -1.29 -52.32
N GLN A 658 -5.22 -1.45 -51.00
CA GLN A 658 -5.64 -2.70 -50.35
C GLN A 658 -7.11 -2.57 -49.95
N HIS A 659 -7.94 -3.57 -50.29
CA HIS A 659 -9.38 -3.55 -50.04
C HIS A 659 -9.91 -4.86 -49.44
#